data_AF-A0A430FAZ1-F1
#
_entry.id   AF-A0A430FAZ1-F1
#
_cell.length_a   1.000
_cell.length_b   1.000
_cell.length_c   1.000
_cell.angle_alpha   90.00
_cell.angle_beta   90.00
_cell.angle_gamma   90.00
#
_symmetry.space_group_name_H-M   'P 1'
#
loop_
_entity.id
_entity.type
_entity.pdbx_description
1 polymer ?
#
loop_
_entity_poly.entity_id
_entity_poly.type
_entity_poly.pdbx_seq_one_letter_code
_entity_poly.pdbx_strand_id
1 'polypeptide(L)'
;MNRLTHVTRLMRSILAVLAIALVSIGMVSAVAPPASATPGEDADATADHPVVGTSITITADTSAQIRGHTFAAYQLGNYDILQHSGTAGLKTVTEPASAYQHIQNAMAQANPAYDAERDGDPLAWAVQVEGRLDHSAASPWTGLTRALATALNPSELGEPATVTANDGTIVATGEQVTVTLDGLDPGLYLIVDVSVRQAQSPSSSQTDTDSTSWTNSIRMVAGTRLTVWDAATNSSTTLADGVINLKNQSVPIHKQIVDPDGKPQPEPDYTIGDTIHYEITSTVPAYTGYAPTGRIYRILDTMSQGLTYVGVASVRIGETTLTEATGDGAGDYTISVRATTYESRQGAAGQVPDALIGQPATEITVDLGNYVNQANNANPLQEGADVTVLIVATLNDNAVVSDPGLPQGNPNKVDLVYSHNPEDLTDQATVPGGEVNVYTFRFRIRKTDLGTGQPLEGAGFIVKSADRGYLKTYESASAERAGEGVNADQAGNDARSGGWIYTSNESDAMVFTSDADGMIDGLDGLDAGTYTVTETKAPNDYQNAVLPTFSFTITAAYQQDSSSKPDGADAWGDHHLGTVTFGAPEGDVWKLVQQGGGVAGDGNGSGNAGGSANAGDADGSGDANDGVPTFQYTVGNVRNVSALPKTGAAGVVMLVPIVALLVAAAIISYLHGRALQRNGMHLQE
;
A
#
# COMPACT_ATOMS: atom_id res chain seq x y z
N MET A 1 -54.08 -36.79 -52.70
CA MET A 1 -54.02 -38.26 -52.55
C MET A 1 -53.16 -38.83 -53.67
N ASN A 2 -52.27 -39.77 -53.33
CA ASN A 2 -51.15 -40.33 -54.11
C ASN A 2 -49.81 -39.57 -54.06
N ARG A 3 -48.81 -40.20 -53.45
CA ARG A 3 -47.47 -40.54 -54.01
C ARG A 3 -46.67 -41.27 -52.91
N LEU A 4 -46.42 -42.57 -53.11
CA LEU A 4 -45.16 -43.16 -53.59
C LEU A 4 -43.96 -42.91 -52.65
N THR A 5 -43.63 -43.95 -51.90
CA THR A 5 -42.41 -44.13 -51.10
C THR A 5 -41.50 -45.13 -51.82
N HIS A 6 -40.28 -44.70 -52.16
CA HIS A 6 -39.08 -45.54 -52.20
C HIS A 6 -37.81 -44.66 -52.27
N VAL A 7 -37.04 -44.70 -51.18
CA VAL A 7 -35.57 -44.75 -51.04
C VAL A 7 -34.70 -44.01 -52.07
N THR A 8 -33.91 -43.04 -51.60
CA THR A 8 -32.46 -42.90 -51.90
C THR A 8 -31.75 -42.03 -50.85
N ARG A 9 -30.65 -42.56 -50.30
CA ARG A 9 -29.54 -41.85 -49.63
C ARG A 9 -28.86 -40.88 -50.62
N LEU A 10 -28.40 -39.71 -50.14
CA LEU A 10 -27.02 -39.15 -50.23
C LEU A 10 -27.04 -37.60 -50.17
N MET A 11 -26.18 -37.05 -49.31
CA MET A 11 -25.51 -35.73 -49.38
C MET A 11 -26.33 -34.44 -49.57
N ARG A 12 -26.20 -33.54 -48.59
CA ARG A 12 -25.90 -32.11 -48.81
C ARG A 12 -25.33 -31.48 -47.53
N SER A 13 -24.01 -31.58 -47.39
CA SER A 13 -23.18 -30.61 -46.68
C SER A 13 -22.97 -29.42 -47.62
N ILE A 14 -23.27 -28.17 -47.22
CA ILE A 14 -22.55 -26.93 -47.61
C ILE A 14 -22.85 -25.82 -46.56
N LEU A 15 -21.77 -25.38 -45.89
CA LEU A 15 -21.40 -24.04 -45.40
C LEU A 15 -22.47 -22.96 -45.12
N ALA A 16 -22.35 -22.35 -43.93
CA ALA A 16 -22.44 -20.89 -43.79
C ALA A 16 -21.46 -20.41 -42.69
N VAL A 17 -20.31 -19.89 -43.14
CA VAL A 17 -19.43 -19.00 -42.37
C VAL A 17 -20.10 -17.63 -42.30
N LEU A 18 -20.22 -17.05 -41.10
CA LEU A 18 -20.16 -15.60 -40.95
C LEU A 18 -19.56 -15.26 -39.57
N ALA A 19 -18.35 -14.71 -39.62
CA ALA A 19 -17.70 -14.01 -38.53
C ALA A 19 -18.35 -12.64 -38.33
N ILE A 20 -18.59 -12.22 -37.09
CA ILE A 20 -18.61 -10.81 -36.68
C ILE A 20 -17.86 -10.71 -35.35
N ALA A 21 -16.79 -9.92 -35.38
CA ALA A 21 -15.95 -9.49 -34.26
C ALA A 21 -16.58 -8.28 -33.53
N LEU A 22 -15.98 -7.92 -32.36
CA LEU A 22 -16.06 -6.67 -31.55
C LEU A 22 -16.64 -6.92 -30.14
N VAL A 23 -16.05 -6.56 -28.99
CA VAL A 23 -14.75 -5.98 -28.60
C VAL A 23 -14.43 -6.55 -27.20
N SER A 24 -13.18 -6.98 -27.03
CA SER A 24 -12.54 -7.41 -25.80
C SER A 24 -12.02 -6.23 -24.97
N ILE A 25 -12.08 -6.33 -23.65
CA ILE A 25 -11.09 -5.74 -22.75
C ILE A 25 -10.41 -6.89 -21.99
N GLY A 26 -9.14 -7.15 -22.37
CA GLY A 26 -8.07 -7.46 -21.43
C GLY A 26 -7.95 -8.86 -20.82
N MET A 27 -7.79 -9.92 -21.63
CA MET A 27 -6.81 -10.96 -21.30
C MET A 27 -6.11 -11.35 -22.59
N VAL A 28 -4.79 -11.11 -22.64
CA VAL A 28 -3.94 -11.46 -23.79
C VAL A 28 -3.99 -12.97 -23.94
N SER A 29 -4.65 -13.43 -25.01
CA SER A 29 -4.59 -14.82 -25.44
C SER A 29 -3.20 -15.05 -26.01
N ALA A 30 -2.30 -15.56 -25.17
CA ALA A 30 -1.07 -16.17 -25.65
C ALA A 30 -1.47 -17.34 -26.55
N VAL A 31 -1.18 -17.22 -27.84
CA VAL A 31 -1.13 -18.37 -28.73
C VAL A 31 0.00 -19.24 -28.20
N ALA A 32 -0.34 -20.35 -27.55
CA ALA A 32 0.63 -21.30 -27.02
C ALA A 32 1.63 -21.65 -28.13
N PRO A 33 2.94 -21.38 -27.96
CA PRO A 33 3.93 -22.06 -28.79
C PRO A 33 3.83 -23.56 -28.49
N PRO A 34 4.11 -24.44 -29.46
CA PRO A 34 4.03 -25.88 -29.23
C PRO A 34 4.95 -26.24 -28.05
N ALA A 35 4.34 -26.74 -26.97
CA ALA A 35 5.04 -27.23 -25.81
C ALA A 35 6.07 -28.26 -26.27
N SER A 36 7.35 -27.94 -26.09
CA SER A 36 8.45 -28.92 -26.13
C SER A 36 8.72 -29.40 -24.72
N ALA A 37 7.67 -29.87 -24.04
CA ALA A 37 7.84 -30.99 -23.14
C ALA A 37 7.73 -32.21 -24.05
N THR A 38 8.86 -32.87 -24.35
CA THR A 38 8.82 -34.18 -24.98
C THR A 38 7.86 -35.03 -24.15
N PRO A 39 6.71 -35.46 -24.70
CA PRO A 39 5.98 -36.56 -24.11
C PRO A 39 6.99 -37.69 -23.98
N GLY A 40 6.92 -38.47 -22.90
CA GLY A 40 7.58 -39.78 -22.92
C GLY A 40 7.27 -40.43 -24.26
N GLU A 41 8.30 -40.94 -24.94
CA GLU A 41 8.15 -41.66 -26.21
C GLU A 41 7.16 -42.83 -26.01
N ASP A 42 5.88 -42.58 -26.24
CA ASP A 42 4.95 -43.59 -26.68
C ASP A 42 4.79 -43.40 -28.18
N ALA A 43 5.49 -44.27 -28.88
CA ALA A 43 5.42 -44.44 -30.31
C ALA A 43 3.96 -44.68 -30.75
N ASP A 44 3.47 -43.81 -31.65
CA ASP A 44 2.77 -44.15 -32.90
C ASP A 44 1.77 -43.05 -33.28
N ALA A 45 2.24 -42.02 -33.99
CA ALA A 45 1.37 -41.00 -34.60
C ALA A 45 0.66 -41.51 -35.88
N THR A 46 0.64 -42.83 -36.11
CA THR A 46 -0.04 -43.50 -37.23
C THR A 46 -0.98 -44.63 -36.79
N ALA A 47 -1.56 -44.50 -35.60
CA ALA A 47 -2.52 -45.45 -35.07
C ALA A 47 -3.93 -45.29 -35.69
N ASP A 48 -4.39 -46.29 -36.44
CA ASP A 48 -5.81 -46.47 -36.83
C ASP A 48 -6.72 -46.83 -35.62
N HIS A 49 -6.36 -46.36 -34.41
CA HIS A 49 -7.01 -46.67 -33.14
C HIS A 49 -6.94 -45.49 -32.16
N PRO A 50 -7.86 -45.40 -31.18
CA PRO A 50 -7.86 -44.32 -30.20
C PRO A 50 -6.62 -44.34 -29.29
N VAL A 51 -6.09 -43.15 -28.98
CA VAL A 51 -4.96 -42.93 -28.07
C VAL A 51 -5.52 -42.44 -26.74
N VAL A 52 -5.19 -43.16 -25.66
CA VAL A 52 -5.54 -42.79 -24.28
C VAL A 52 -4.30 -42.49 -23.46
N GLY A 53 -4.37 -41.45 -22.65
CA GLY A 53 -3.36 -41.13 -21.65
C GLY A 53 -3.76 -41.63 -20.26
N THR A 54 -2.76 -41.68 -19.38
CA THR A 54 -2.89 -42.09 -17.97
C THR A 54 -2.46 -40.96 -17.03
N SER A 55 -2.51 -39.72 -17.51
CA SER A 55 -2.11 -38.56 -16.72
C SER A 55 -3.02 -37.36 -16.93
N ILE A 56 -3.03 -36.48 -15.93
CA ILE A 56 -3.61 -35.14 -15.97
C ILE A 56 -2.55 -34.16 -15.52
N THR A 57 -2.24 -33.18 -16.38
CA THR A 57 -1.28 -32.11 -16.11
C THR A 57 -2.02 -30.86 -15.68
N ILE A 58 -1.60 -30.28 -14.56
CA ILE A 58 -2.12 -29.01 -14.05
C ILE A 58 -1.08 -27.93 -14.37
N THR A 59 -1.48 -26.91 -15.11
CA THR A 59 -0.65 -25.76 -15.51
C THR A 59 -0.93 -24.56 -14.62
N ALA A 60 0.11 -23.78 -14.35
CA ALA A 60 0.06 -22.49 -13.68
C ALA A 60 1.03 -21.51 -14.36
N ASP A 61 0.78 -20.21 -14.24
CA ASP A 61 1.60 -19.19 -14.88
C ASP A 61 2.94 -18.99 -14.16
N THR A 62 2.99 -19.24 -12.84
CA THR A 62 4.21 -19.12 -12.05
C THR A 62 4.35 -20.26 -11.05
N SER A 63 5.58 -20.53 -10.61
CA SER A 63 5.81 -21.49 -9.51
C SER A 63 5.12 -21.07 -8.21
N ALA A 64 5.06 -19.77 -7.92
CA ALA A 64 4.38 -19.26 -6.72
C ALA A 64 2.90 -19.66 -6.70
N GLN A 65 2.21 -19.55 -7.83
CA GLN A 65 0.80 -19.88 -7.96
C GLN A 65 0.45 -21.35 -7.62
N ILE A 66 1.36 -22.31 -7.87
CA ILE A 66 1.08 -23.75 -7.72
C ILE A 66 1.84 -24.43 -6.58
N ARG A 67 2.95 -23.84 -6.13
CA ARG A 67 3.81 -24.42 -5.09
C ARG A 67 3.05 -24.60 -3.78
N GLY A 68 3.30 -25.71 -3.09
CA GLY A 68 2.65 -26.06 -1.83
C GLY A 68 1.24 -26.65 -2.00
N HIS A 69 0.63 -26.55 -3.18
CA HIS A 69 -0.69 -27.10 -3.41
C HIS A 69 -0.66 -28.63 -3.58
N THR A 70 -1.63 -29.32 -2.96
CA THR A 70 -1.88 -30.75 -3.11
C THR A 70 -3.20 -30.97 -3.83
N PHE A 71 -3.15 -31.66 -4.97
CA PHE A 71 -4.31 -31.97 -5.79
C PHE A 71 -4.68 -33.43 -5.65
N ALA A 72 -5.97 -33.70 -5.47
CA ALA A 72 -6.57 -35.02 -5.39
C ALA A 72 -7.47 -35.25 -6.62
N ALA A 73 -7.25 -36.36 -7.32
CA ALA A 73 -8.04 -36.80 -8.48
C ALA A 73 -8.93 -37.99 -8.10
N TYR A 74 -10.24 -37.75 -8.10
CA TYR A 74 -11.27 -38.76 -7.87
C TYR A 74 -11.85 -39.20 -9.21
N GLN A 75 -11.82 -40.50 -9.48
CA GLN A 75 -12.33 -41.03 -10.74
C GLN A 75 -13.87 -40.94 -10.79
N LEU A 76 -14.41 -40.40 -11.88
CA LEU A 76 -15.85 -40.28 -12.12
C LEU A 76 -16.33 -41.31 -13.13
N GLY A 77 -15.53 -41.62 -14.15
CA GLY A 77 -15.89 -42.60 -15.16
C GLY A 77 -14.72 -43.07 -16.01
N ASN A 78 -14.86 -44.25 -16.60
CA ASN A 78 -13.90 -44.85 -17.52
C ASN A 78 -14.28 -44.56 -18.97
N TYR A 79 -13.28 -44.38 -19.83
CA TYR A 79 -13.53 -44.36 -21.27
C TYR A 79 -13.98 -45.74 -21.75
N ASP A 80 -15.11 -45.77 -22.48
CA ASP A 80 -15.61 -46.95 -23.15
C ASP A 80 -15.34 -46.82 -24.65
N ILE A 81 -14.22 -47.42 -25.08
CA ILE A 81 -13.68 -47.22 -26.42
C ILE A 81 -13.92 -48.45 -27.27
N LEU A 82 -14.63 -48.28 -28.38
CA LEU A 82 -14.76 -49.32 -29.39
C LEU A 82 -13.59 -49.22 -30.37
N GLN A 83 -12.81 -50.31 -30.47
CA GLN A 83 -11.68 -50.40 -31.39
C GLN A 83 -12.12 -50.11 -32.84
N HIS A 84 -11.35 -49.28 -33.57
CA HIS A 84 -11.62 -48.84 -34.95
C HIS A 84 -12.87 -47.97 -35.15
N SER A 85 -13.40 -47.35 -34.08
CA SER A 85 -14.50 -46.40 -34.19
C SER A 85 -14.03 -44.97 -33.88
N GLY A 86 -14.62 -43.98 -34.56
CA GLY A 86 -14.49 -42.57 -34.20
C GLY A 86 -15.35 -42.17 -33.00
N THR A 87 -15.78 -43.13 -32.17
CA THR A 87 -16.71 -42.91 -31.06
C THR A 87 -16.09 -43.41 -29.75
N ALA A 88 -16.05 -42.54 -28.75
CA ALA A 88 -15.72 -42.91 -27.38
C ALA A 88 -16.96 -42.66 -26.51
N GLY A 89 -17.30 -43.64 -25.69
CA GLY A 89 -18.27 -43.51 -24.62
C GLY A 89 -17.59 -43.17 -23.30
N LEU A 90 -18.41 -42.84 -22.31
CA LEU A 90 -18.00 -42.66 -20.93
C LEU A 90 -18.92 -43.50 -20.06
N LYS A 91 -18.36 -44.28 -19.15
CA LYS A 91 -19.12 -45.12 -18.21
C LYS A 91 -18.83 -44.68 -16.79
N THR A 92 -19.86 -44.45 -16.00
CA THR A 92 -19.70 -44.01 -14.61
C THR A 92 -19.06 -45.10 -13.76
N VAL A 93 -18.16 -44.73 -12.84
CA VAL A 93 -17.57 -45.69 -11.91
C VAL A 93 -18.65 -46.30 -11.02
N THR A 94 -18.51 -47.59 -10.70
CA THR A 94 -19.45 -48.31 -9.83
C THR A 94 -18.89 -48.58 -8.44
N GLU A 95 -17.60 -48.34 -8.23
CA GLU A 95 -16.94 -48.55 -6.94
C GLU A 95 -16.23 -47.26 -6.50
N PRO A 96 -16.31 -46.89 -5.20
CA PRO A 96 -17.18 -47.52 -4.20
C PRO A 96 -18.67 -47.38 -4.58
N ALA A 97 -19.54 -48.26 -4.10
CA ALA A 97 -20.97 -48.24 -4.44
C ALA A 97 -21.66 -46.88 -4.19
N SER A 98 -21.15 -46.08 -3.24
CA SER A 98 -21.58 -44.70 -3.00
C SER A 98 -21.33 -43.77 -4.19
N ALA A 99 -20.22 -43.96 -4.91
CA ALA A 99 -19.78 -43.06 -5.97
C ALA A 99 -20.78 -43.01 -7.13
N TYR A 100 -21.28 -44.16 -7.59
CA TYR A 100 -22.26 -44.21 -8.67
C TYR A 100 -23.53 -43.43 -8.32
N GLN A 101 -24.10 -43.70 -7.14
CA GLN A 101 -25.32 -43.03 -6.69
C GLN A 101 -25.09 -41.54 -6.47
N HIS A 102 -23.92 -41.17 -5.93
CA HIS A 102 -23.57 -39.76 -5.71
C HIS A 102 -23.40 -39.00 -7.02
N ILE A 103 -22.69 -39.57 -8.00
CA ILE A 103 -22.52 -38.97 -9.33
C ILE A 103 -23.88 -38.84 -10.04
N GLN A 104 -24.74 -39.85 -9.93
CA GLN A 104 -26.11 -39.80 -10.44
C GLN A 104 -26.90 -38.64 -9.85
N ASN A 105 -26.88 -38.50 -8.52
CA ASN A 105 -27.58 -37.41 -7.82
C ASN A 105 -26.99 -36.03 -8.18
N ALA A 106 -25.66 -35.92 -8.23
CA ALA A 106 -24.96 -34.71 -8.59
C ALA A 106 -25.28 -34.28 -10.03
N MET A 107 -25.38 -35.24 -10.97
CA MET A 107 -25.81 -34.97 -12.34
C MET A 107 -27.25 -34.45 -12.41
N ALA A 108 -28.17 -35.05 -11.65
CA ALA A 108 -29.57 -34.59 -11.59
C ALA A 108 -29.70 -33.18 -10.99
N GLN A 109 -28.87 -32.87 -10.00
CA GLN A 109 -28.80 -31.54 -9.40
C GLN A 109 -28.22 -30.50 -10.37
N ALA A 110 -27.13 -30.85 -11.06
CA ALA A 110 -26.46 -29.97 -12.01
C ALA A 110 -27.31 -29.74 -13.28
N ASN A 111 -28.02 -30.77 -13.74
CA ASN A 111 -28.86 -30.74 -14.91
C ASN A 111 -30.22 -31.42 -14.65
N PRO A 112 -31.26 -30.64 -14.31
CA PRO A 112 -32.61 -31.17 -14.07
C PRO A 112 -33.25 -31.89 -15.27
N ALA A 113 -32.64 -31.84 -16.46
CA ALA A 113 -33.11 -32.63 -17.60
C ALA A 113 -32.70 -34.12 -17.50
N TYR A 114 -31.75 -34.47 -16.64
CA TYR A 114 -31.36 -35.85 -16.35
C TYR A 114 -32.38 -36.52 -15.45
N ASP A 115 -32.82 -37.71 -15.86
CA ASP A 115 -33.69 -38.56 -15.08
C ASP A 115 -33.07 -39.96 -14.99
N ALA A 116 -32.68 -40.38 -13.80
CA ALA A 116 -31.98 -41.64 -13.56
C ALA A 116 -32.76 -42.89 -14.05
N GLU A 117 -34.09 -42.89 -13.95
CA GLU A 117 -34.93 -44.02 -14.33
C GLU A 117 -35.04 -44.14 -15.86
N ARG A 118 -35.11 -43.00 -16.54
CA ARG A 118 -35.21 -42.93 -18.00
C ARG A 118 -33.86 -43.07 -18.70
N ASP A 119 -32.84 -42.39 -18.17
CA ASP A 119 -31.60 -42.11 -18.88
C ASP A 119 -30.45 -43.05 -18.50
N GLY A 120 -30.55 -43.77 -17.37
CA GLY A 120 -29.57 -44.77 -16.95
C GLY A 120 -28.26 -44.16 -16.45
N ASP A 121 -27.12 -44.60 -17.00
CA ASP A 121 -25.78 -44.17 -16.56
C ASP A 121 -25.59 -42.66 -16.78
N PRO A 122 -25.26 -41.88 -15.72
CA PRO A 122 -25.26 -40.42 -15.79
C PRO A 122 -24.19 -39.87 -16.74
N LEU A 123 -22.98 -40.43 -16.75
CA LEU A 123 -21.91 -39.97 -17.61
C LEU A 123 -22.06 -40.46 -19.05
N ALA A 124 -22.58 -41.67 -19.25
CA ALA A 124 -22.93 -42.15 -20.59
C ALA A 124 -24.00 -41.24 -21.23
N TRP A 125 -24.99 -40.82 -20.45
CA TRP A 125 -26.00 -39.87 -20.90
C TRP A 125 -25.42 -38.47 -21.16
N ALA A 126 -24.48 -38.02 -20.32
CA ALA A 126 -23.88 -36.69 -20.41
C ALA A 126 -23.03 -36.49 -21.68
N VAL A 127 -22.57 -37.58 -22.31
CA VAL A 127 -21.83 -37.53 -23.59
C VAL A 127 -22.69 -37.80 -24.83
N GLN A 128 -23.91 -38.32 -24.67
CA GLN A 128 -24.79 -38.72 -25.79
C GLN A 128 -25.54 -37.57 -26.46
N VAL A 129 -25.81 -36.49 -25.73
CA VAL A 129 -26.44 -35.29 -26.27
C VAL A 129 -25.36 -34.24 -26.38
N GLU A 130 -25.03 -33.80 -27.60
CA GLU A 130 -24.00 -32.78 -27.85
C GLU A 130 -24.05 -31.67 -26.78
N GLY A 131 -22.98 -31.57 -25.97
CA GLY A 131 -22.72 -30.44 -25.06
C GLY A 131 -23.30 -30.50 -23.64
N ARG A 132 -23.72 -31.66 -23.09
CA ARG A 132 -24.25 -31.72 -21.71
C ARG A 132 -23.22 -31.60 -20.59
N LEU A 133 -22.02 -32.13 -20.77
CA LEU A 133 -20.84 -31.54 -20.13
C LEU A 133 -20.31 -30.51 -21.10
N ASP A 134 -20.45 -29.25 -20.73
CA ASP A 134 -20.00 -28.15 -21.56
C ASP A 134 -18.50 -27.92 -21.38
N HIS A 135 -17.85 -27.63 -22.50
CA HIS A 135 -16.49 -27.15 -22.56
C HIS A 135 -16.52 -25.79 -23.25
N SER A 136 -16.32 -24.73 -22.46
CA SER A 136 -16.33 -23.36 -22.96
C SER A 136 -15.02 -22.67 -22.60
N ALA A 137 -14.25 -22.30 -23.63
CA ALA A 137 -13.11 -21.40 -23.47
C ALA A 137 -13.56 -19.98 -23.07
N ALA A 138 -14.79 -19.57 -23.42
CA ALA A 138 -15.31 -18.23 -23.19
C ALA A 138 -16.01 -18.06 -21.83
N SER A 139 -16.43 -19.14 -21.19
CA SER A 139 -17.09 -19.10 -19.87
C SER A 139 -16.69 -20.30 -19.01
N PRO A 140 -15.39 -20.48 -18.71
CA PRO A 140 -14.88 -21.65 -17.98
C PRO A 140 -15.27 -21.67 -16.48
N TRP A 141 -16.05 -20.68 -16.05
CA TRP A 141 -16.47 -20.41 -14.67
C TRP A 141 -17.94 -20.73 -14.41
N THR A 142 -18.73 -21.02 -15.45
CA THR A 142 -20.17 -21.30 -15.37
C THR A 142 -20.51 -22.57 -16.16
N GLY A 143 -21.79 -22.93 -16.23
CA GLY A 143 -22.26 -24.05 -17.04
C GLY A 143 -22.44 -25.37 -16.29
N LEU A 144 -22.74 -26.42 -17.04
CA LEU A 144 -23.14 -27.72 -16.51
C LEU A 144 -21.98 -28.50 -15.89
N THR A 145 -20.79 -28.45 -16.50
CA THR A 145 -19.57 -29.06 -15.96
C THR A 145 -19.19 -28.41 -14.62
N ARG A 146 -19.34 -27.08 -14.51
CA ARG A 146 -19.16 -26.37 -13.24
C ARG A 146 -20.20 -26.80 -12.21
N ALA A 147 -21.49 -26.83 -12.59
CA ALA A 147 -22.56 -27.23 -11.70
C ALA A 147 -22.37 -28.67 -11.18
N LEU A 148 -21.90 -29.58 -12.04
CA LEU A 148 -21.55 -30.95 -11.65
C LEU A 148 -20.37 -30.96 -10.65
N ALA A 149 -19.28 -30.24 -10.94
CA ALA A 149 -18.14 -30.15 -10.04
C ALA A 149 -18.54 -29.64 -8.64
N THR A 150 -19.45 -28.66 -8.57
CA THR A 150 -19.99 -28.13 -7.31
C THR A 150 -20.87 -29.15 -6.58
N ALA A 151 -21.67 -29.95 -7.29
CA ALA A 151 -22.57 -30.92 -6.69
C ALA A 151 -21.88 -32.22 -6.21
N LEU A 152 -20.71 -32.54 -6.75
CA LEU A 152 -19.94 -33.72 -6.34
C LEU A 152 -19.36 -33.54 -4.93
N ASN A 153 -19.40 -34.57 -4.09
CA ASN A 153 -18.83 -34.56 -2.74
C ASN A 153 -17.65 -35.53 -2.75
N PRO A 154 -16.39 -35.05 -2.61
CA PRO A 154 -15.21 -35.90 -2.70
C PRO A 154 -15.23 -37.11 -1.75
N SER A 155 -15.81 -36.94 -0.55
CA SER A 155 -15.90 -38.02 0.45
C SER A 155 -16.75 -39.23 0.02
N GLU A 156 -17.59 -39.08 -1.02
CA GLU A 156 -18.44 -40.15 -1.55
C GLU A 156 -17.83 -40.87 -2.77
N LEU A 157 -16.70 -40.36 -3.30
CA LEU A 157 -16.13 -40.78 -4.58
C LEU A 157 -14.99 -41.82 -4.47
N GLY A 158 -14.63 -42.23 -3.26
CA GLY A 158 -13.56 -43.20 -3.01
C GLY A 158 -12.18 -42.57 -2.80
N GLU A 159 -11.13 -43.38 -2.90
CA GLU A 159 -9.75 -42.95 -2.66
C GLU A 159 -9.19 -42.21 -3.89
N PRO A 160 -8.65 -40.99 -3.73
CA PRO A 160 -8.08 -40.25 -4.85
C PRO A 160 -6.62 -40.63 -5.12
N ALA A 161 -6.16 -40.41 -6.36
CA ALA A 161 -4.75 -40.24 -6.64
C ALA A 161 -4.34 -38.81 -6.25
N THR A 162 -3.14 -38.61 -5.70
CA THR A 162 -2.71 -37.28 -5.22
C THR A 162 -1.33 -36.87 -5.73
N VAL A 163 -1.14 -35.57 -5.95
CA VAL A 163 0.18 -34.97 -6.18
C VAL A 163 0.32 -33.68 -5.38
N THR A 164 1.48 -33.45 -4.78
CA THR A 164 1.82 -32.17 -4.15
C THR A 164 2.86 -31.46 -4.98
N ALA A 165 2.59 -30.22 -5.36
CA ALA A 165 3.48 -29.37 -6.14
C ALA A 165 4.62 -28.81 -5.26
N ASN A 166 5.81 -29.38 -5.40
CA ASN A 166 7.06 -28.94 -4.75
C ASN A 166 8.17 -28.81 -5.80
N ASP A 167 9.37 -28.34 -5.42
CA ASP A 167 10.51 -28.20 -6.34
C ASP A 167 10.86 -29.48 -7.12
N GLY A 168 10.60 -30.66 -6.55
CA GLY A 168 10.87 -31.94 -7.21
C GLY A 168 9.79 -32.39 -8.20
N THR A 169 8.61 -31.79 -8.19
CA THR A 169 7.46 -32.19 -9.03
C THR A 169 7.02 -31.09 -9.99
N ILE A 170 7.37 -29.84 -9.70
CA ILE A 170 7.09 -28.70 -10.57
C ILE A 170 8.08 -28.74 -11.75
N VAL A 171 7.54 -28.69 -12.97
CA VAL A 171 8.33 -28.67 -14.21
C VAL A 171 8.05 -27.38 -14.96
N ALA A 172 9.09 -26.66 -15.38
CA ALA A 172 8.94 -25.50 -16.26
C ALA A 172 8.70 -25.97 -17.71
N THR A 173 7.64 -25.48 -18.33
CA THR A 173 7.25 -25.80 -19.72
C THR A 173 6.94 -24.52 -20.49
N GLY A 174 7.94 -23.98 -21.19
CA GLY A 174 7.80 -22.69 -21.86
C GLY A 174 7.66 -21.55 -20.84
N GLU A 175 6.58 -20.76 -20.96
CA GLU A 175 6.27 -19.64 -20.03
C GLU A 175 5.45 -20.08 -18.81
N GLN A 176 4.98 -21.33 -18.77
CA GLN A 176 4.18 -21.88 -17.67
C GLN A 176 4.96 -22.91 -16.87
N VAL A 177 4.44 -23.25 -15.70
CA VAL A 177 4.88 -24.38 -14.89
C VAL A 177 3.79 -25.42 -14.76
N THR A 178 4.17 -26.67 -14.53
CA THR A 178 3.24 -27.78 -14.44
C THR A 178 3.51 -28.68 -13.25
N VAL A 179 2.47 -29.37 -12.80
CA VAL A 179 2.56 -30.58 -11.98
C VAL A 179 1.65 -31.64 -12.60
N THR A 180 2.08 -32.90 -12.58
CA THR A 180 1.36 -33.99 -13.25
C THR A 180 0.90 -35.05 -12.25
N LEU A 181 -0.37 -35.42 -12.34
CA LEU A 181 -0.93 -36.63 -11.75
C LEU A 181 -0.73 -37.77 -12.75
N ASP A 182 0.20 -38.68 -12.48
CA ASP A 182 0.51 -39.83 -13.32
C ASP A 182 -0.09 -41.13 -12.78
N GLY A 183 -0.14 -42.15 -13.63
CA GLY A 183 -0.60 -43.50 -13.25
C GLY A 183 -2.11 -43.60 -13.03
N LEU A 184 -2.88 -42.68 -13.62
CA LEU A 184 -4.34 -42.69 -13.61
C LEU A 184 -4.88 -43.73 -14.60
N ASP A 185 -5.99 -44.37 -14.26
CA ASP A 185 -6.76 -45.13 -15.23
C ASP A 185 -7.38 -44.18 -16.27
N PRO A 186 -7.43 -44.54 -17.56
CA PRO A 186 -8.06 -43.69 -18.57
C PRO A 186 -9.53 -43.37 -18.26
N GLY A 187 -9.86 -42.08 -18.15
CA GLY A 187 -11.19 -41.66 -17.72
C GLY A 187 -11.37 -40.17 -17.41
N LEU A 188 -12.55 -39.86 -16.86
CA LEU A 188 -12.95 -38.54 -16.37
C LEU A 188 -12.76 -38.47 -14.84
N TYR A 189 -12.24 -37.36 -14.35
CA TYR A 189 -11.88 -37.14 -12.95
C TYR A 189 -12.44 -35.82 -12.41
N LEU A 190 -12.74 -35.79 -11.11
CA LEU A 190 -12.86 -34.58 -10.31
C LEU A 190 -11.50 -34.30 -9.68
N ILE A 191 -10.94 -33.14 -9.98
CA ILE A 191 -9.71 -32.61 -9.39
C ILE A 191 -10.10 -31.63 -8.28
N VAL A 192 -9.60 -31.87 -7.08
CA VAL A 192 -9.85 -31.07 -5.88
C VAL A 192 -8.51 -30.63 -5.30
N ASP A 193 -8.39 -29.35 -5.01
CA ASP A 193 -7.27 -28.83 -4.23
C ASP A 193 -7.54 -29.07 -2.74
N VAL A 194 -6.83 -30.04 -2.17
CA VAL A 194 -6.98 -30.49 -0.78
C VAL A 194 -5.90 -29.93 0.14
N SER A 195 -5.22 -28.87 -0.30
CA SER A 195 -4.16 -28.23 0.47
C SER A 195 -4.72 -27.71 1.78
N VAL A 196 -4.05 -28.08 2.87
CA VAL A 196 -4.29 -27.51 4.19
C VAL A 196 -3.23 -26.44 4.44
N ARG A 197 -3.63 -25.28 4.99
CA ARG A 197 -2.63 -24.32 5.42
C ARG A 197 -1.82 -24.91 6.57
N GLN A 198 -0.51 -24.88 6.42
CA GLN A 198 0.39 -25.11 7.55
C GLN A 198 0.28 -23.89 8.48
N ALA A 199 0.21 -24.12 9.79
CA ALA A 199 0.14 -23.03 10.76
C ALA A 199 1.35 -22.10 10.57
N GLN A 200 1.11 -20.84 10.21
CA GLN A 200 2.15 -19.82 10.18
C GLN A 200 2.79 -19.72 11.56
N SER A 201 4.10 -19.93 11.64
CA SER A 201 4.84 -19.69 12.87
C SER A 201 4.90 -18.18 13.09
N PRO A 202 4.47 -17.64 14.25
CA PRO A 202 4.33 -16.19 14.47
C PRO A 202 5.67 -15.44 14.62
N SER A 203 6.81 -16.07 14.31
CA SER A 203 8.14 -15.60 14.72
C SER A 203 9.17 -15.49 13.60
N SER A 204 8.84 -15.78 12.35
CA SER A 204 9.85 -15.73 11.29
C SER A 204 9.68 -14.48 10.44
N SER A 205 10.71 -13.66 10.46
CA SER A 205 11.16 -12.78 9.36
C SER A 205 11.50 -13.63 8.11
N GLN A 206 10.59 -14.51 7.69
CA GLN A 206 10.75 -15.40 6.56
C GLN A 206 10.03 -14.81 5.37
N THR A 207 10.79 -14.69 4.30
CA THR A 207 10.37 -14.47 2.92
C THR A 207 9.67 -15.72 2.35
N ASP A 208 8.73 -16.31 3.08
CA ASP A 208 7.91 -17.42 2.57
C ASP A 208 6.75 -16.83 1.75
N THR A 209 7.13 -16.17 0.65
CA THR A 209 6.28 -15.24 -0.09
C THR A 209 5.41 -15.90 -1.14
N ASP A 210 5.59 -17.19 -1.41
CA ASP A 210 5.17 -17.69 -2.72
C ASP A 210 3.85 -18.46 -2.71
N SER A 211 3.47 -19.18 -1.64
CA SER A 211 2.22 -19.97 -1.64
C SER A 211 1.11 -19.48 -0.71
N THR A 212 1.39 -18.65 0.31
CA THR A 212 0.38 -18.31 1.33
C THR A 212 -0.62 -17.23 0.90
N SER A 213 -0.35 -16.54 -0.21
CA SER A 213 -1.25 -15.54 -0.79
C SER A 213 -2.22 -16.11 -1.83
N TRP A 214 -1.93 -17.28 -2.41
CA TRP A 214 -2.77 -17.90 -3.42
C TRP A 214 -3.86 -18.77 -2.77
N THR A 215 -5.10 -18.63 -3.21
CA THR A 215 -6.22 -19.45 -2.72
C THR A 215 -6.07 -20.92 -3.11
N ASN A 216 -6.77 -21.81 -2.41
CA ASN A 216 -7.08 -23.11 -3.00
C ASN A 216 -7.82 -22.91 -4.33
N SER A 217 -7.57 -23.80 -5.29
CA SER A 217 -8.32 -23.79 -6.52
C SER A 217 -9.74 -24.31 -6.33
N ILE A 218 -10.66 -23.79 -7.13
CA ILE A 218 -12.01 -24.37 -7.21
C ILE A 218 -11.93 -25.78 -7.81
N ARG A 219 -12.89 -26.64 -7.46
CA ARG A 219 -13.00 -27.98 -8.05
C ARG A 219 -13.02 -27.94 -9.58
N MET A 220 -12.36 -28.89 -10.23
CA MET A 220 -12.29 -28.97 -11.69
C MET A 220 -12.66 -30.37 -12.15
N VAL A 221 -13.33 -30.49 -13.29
CA VAL A 221 -13.57 -31.79 -13.93
C VAL A 221 -12.67 -31.87 -15.15
N ALA A 222 -11.90 -32.95 -15.25
CA ALA A 222 -10.86 -33.11 -16.25
C ALA A 222 -10.80 -34.58 -16.71
N GLY A 223 -10.63 -34.78 -18.02
CA GLY A 223 -10.33 -36.12 -18.57
C GLY A 223 -8.84 -36.32 -18.73
N THR A 224 -8.36 -37.55 -18.56
CA THR A 224 -7.06 -37.97 -19.11
C THR A 224 -7.04 -37.78 -20.63
N ARG A 225 -5.86 -37.78 -21.27
CA ARG A 225 -5.79 -37.60 -22.73
C ARG A 225 -6.68 -38.63 -23.46
N LEU A 226 -7.49 -38.17 -24.41
CA LEU A 226 -8.30 -39.01 -25.29
C LEU A 226 -8.32 -38.42 -26.70
N THR A 227 -7.71 -39.14 -27.63
CA THR A 227 -7.78 -38.86 -29.06
C THR A 227 -8.47 -40.02 -29.76
N VAL A 228 -9.56 -39.75 -30.46
CA VAL A 228 -10.30 -40.75 -31.25
C VAL A 228 -9.95 -40.63 -32.72
N TRP A 229 -9.89 -41.76 -33.42
CA TRP A 229 -9.62 -41.82 -34.85
C TRP A 229 -10.89 -42.10 -35.65
N ASP A 230 -11.16 -41.29 -36.67
CA ASP A 230 -12.26 -41.50 -37.60
C ASP A 230 -11.75 -42.16 -38.89
N ALA A 231 -12.11 -43.43 -39.06
CA ALA A 231 -11.80 -44.22 -40.25
C ALA A 231 -12.32 -43.63 -41.56
N ALA A 232 -13.47 -42.93 -41.52
CA ALA A 232 -14.11 -42.40 -42.72
C ALA A 232 -13.39 -41.14 -43.23
N THR A 233 -12.86 -40.32 -42.34
CA THR A 233 -12.14 -39.09 -42.67
C THR A 233 -10.62 -39.23 -42.59
N ASN A 234 -10.13 -40.38 -42.10
CA ASN A 234 -8.72 -40.66 -41.83
C ASN A 234 -8.05 -39.54 -41.02
N SER A 235 -8.75 -39.10 -39.97
CA SER A 235 -8.35 -37.98 -39.13
C SER A 235 -8.55 -38.32 -37.66
N SER A 236 -7.73 -37.70 -36.81
CA SER A 236 -7.83 -37.80 -35.36
C SER A 236 -8.47 -36.55 -34.77
N THR A 237 -9.29 -36.74 -33.74
CA THR A 237 -9.90 -35.65 -32.96
C THR A 237 -9.56 -35.85 -31.48
N THR A 238 -8.96 -34.85 -30.86
CA THR A 238 -8.74 -34.86 -29.40
C THR A 238 -10.00 -34.38 -28.70
N LEU A 239 -10.55 -35.23 -27.83
CA LEU A 239 -11.74 -34.95 -27.03
C LEU A 239 -11.37 -34.47 -25.62
N ALA A 240 -10.19 -34.87 -25.12
CA ALA A 240 -9.61 -34.39 -23.88
C ALA A 240 -8.08 -34.35 -24.02
N ASP A 241 -7.46 -33.24 -23.65
CA ASP A 241 -6.00 -33.08 -23.79
C ASP A 241 -5.22 -33.67 -22.62
N GLY A 242 -5.87 -33.95 -21.48
CA GLY A 242 -5.18 -34.31 -20.24
C GLY A 242 -4.47 -33.12 -19.58
N VAL A 243 -4.89 -31.90 -19.88
CA VAL A 243 -4.28 -30.67 -19.36
C VAL A 243 -5.38 -29.74 -18.84
N ILE A 244 -5.17 -29.17 -17.65
CA ILE A 244 -6.06 -28.15 -17.06
C ILE A 244 -5.26 -26.98 -16.50
N ASN A 245 -5.79 -25.78 -16.64
CA ASN A 245 -5.24 -24.59 -15.98
C ASN A 245 -5.74 -24.54 -14.53
N LEU A 246 -4.83 -24.26 -13.61
CA LEU A 246 -5.13 -24.02 -12.22
C LEU A 246 -6.06 -22.80 -12.08
N LYS A 247 -7.10 -22.95 -11.26
CA LYS A 247 -8.15 -21.94 -11.07
C LYS A 247 -8.16 -21.42 -9.63
N ASN A 248 -7.08 -20.75 -9.26
CA ASN A 248 -6.92 -20.02 -8.01
C ASN A 248 -6.65 -18.53 -8.27
N GLN A 249 -6.53 -17.76 -7.20
CA GLN A 249 -6.28 -16.32 -7.26
C GLN A 249 -5.37 -15.87 -6.11
N SER A 250 -4.71 -14.74 -6.30
CA SER A 250 -4.12 -13.94 -5.24
C SER A 250 -4.67 -12.52 -5.37
N VAL A 251 -5.07 -11.91 -4.26
CA VAL A 251 -5.64 -10.57 -4.25
C VAL A 251 -4.63 -9.59 -3.65
N PRO A 252 -4.09 -8.65 -4.44
CA PRO A 252 -3.11 -7.70 -3.94
C PRO A 252 -3.78 -6.60 -3.12
N ILE A 253 -3.01 -5.97 -2.23
CA ILE A 253 -3.44 -4.85 -1.39
C ILE A 253 -2.29 -3.84 -1.31
N HIS A 254 -2.58 -2.58 -1.64
CA HIS A 254 -1.57 -1.51 -1.69
C HIS A 254 -2.02 -0.31 -0.86
N LYS A 255 -1.05 0.52 -0.47
CA LYS A 255 -1.28 1.72 0.34
C LYS A 255 -0.35 2.84 -0.07
N GLN A 256 -0.90 4.05 -0.19
CA GLN A 256 -0.14 5.26 -0.44
C GLN A 256 -0.74 6.46 0.32
N ILE A 257 0.04 7.54 0.40
CA ILE A 257 -0.45 8.83 0.86
C ILE A 257 -0.97 9.61 -0.35
N VAL A 258 -2.10 10.28 -0.18
CA VAL A 258 -2.73 11.10 -1.23
C VAL A 258 -3.08 12.49 -0.71
N ASP A 259 -3.29 13.43 -1.63
CA ASP A 259 -3.96 14.69 -1.34
C ASP A 259 -5.48 14.45 -1.12
N PRO A 260 -6.25 15.46 -0.66
CA PRO A 260 -7.70 15.32 -0.46
C PRO A 260 -8.50 14.98 -1.73
N ASP A 261 -7.93 15.21 -2.92
CA ASP A 261 -8.53 14.87 -4.22
C ASP A 261 -8.15 13.44 -4.67
N GLY A 262 -7.38 12.69 -3.88
CA GLY A 262 -6.96 11.32 -4.16
C GLY A 262 -5.73 11.22 -5.07
N LYS A 263 -4.97 12.30 -5.28
CA LYS A 263 -3.73 12.24 -6.07
C LYS A 263 -2.55 11.83 -5.19
N PRO A 264 -1.60 11.02 -5.70
CA PRO A 264 -0.39 10.67 -4.98
C PRO A 264 0.34 11.89 -4.40
N GLN A 265 0.65 11.84 -3.11
CA GLN A 265 1.39 12.88 -2.38
C GLN A 265 2.85 12.47 -2.19
N PRO A 266 3.81 13.05 -2.94
CA PRO A 266 5.23 12.70 -2.83
C PRO A 266 5.99 13.37 -1.68
N GLU A 267 5.35 14.31 -0.98
CA GLU A 267 5.92 15.06 0.16
C GLU A 267 5.21 14.63 1.45
N PRO A 268 5.63 13.52 2.09
CA PRO A 268 4.92 12.93 3.23
C PRO A 268 5.27 13.58 4.58
N ASP A 269 5.52 14.89 4.61
CA ASP A 269 5.72 15.64 5.85
C ASP A 269 4.55 16.52 6.24
N TYR A 270 4.32 16.58 7.54
CA TYR A 270 3.16 17.20 8.13
C TYR A 270 3.52 17.92 9.41
N THR A 271 2.81 19.01 9.70
CA THR A 271 2.82 19.63 11.02
C THR A 271 1.92 18.81 11.95
N ILE A 272 2.28 18.69 13.23
CA ILE A 272 1.40 18.06 14.22
C ILE A 272 0.08 18.84 14.28
N GLY A 273 -1.02 18.10 14.15
CA GLY A 273 -2.38 18.62 14.02
C GLY A 273 -2.89 18.63 12.56
N ASP A 274 -2.04 18.40 11.56
CA ASP A 274 -2.47 18.30 10.16
C ASP A 274 -3.20 16.98 9.87
N THR A 275 -4.02 17.01 8.82
CA THR A 275 -4.77 15.87 8.31
C THR A 275 -3.98 15.13 7.25
N ILE A 276 -3.99 13.80 7.33
CA ILE A 276 -3.33 12.89 6.41
C ILE A 276 -4.39 12.01 5.75
N HIS A 277 -4.31 11.87 4.43
CA HIS A 277 -5.19 11.00 3.65
C HIS A 277 -4.40 9.80 3.13
N TYR A 278 -4.89 8.61 3.45
CA TYR A 278 -4.35 7.35 2.95
C TYR A 278 -5.32 6.75 1.94
N GLU A 279 -4.78 6.34 0.80
CA GLU A 279 -5.51 5.52 -0.17
C GLU A 279 -5.04 4.08 -0.07
N ILE A 280 -6.01 3.17 0.00
CA ILE A 280 -5.82 1.73 -0.04
C ILE A 280 -6.49 1.19 -1.29
N THR A 281 -5.78 0.38 -2.07
CA THR A 281 -6.31 -0.25 -3.29
C THR A 281 -6.19 -1.76 -3.25
N SER A 282 -7.22 -2.44 -3.78
CA SER A 282 -7.34 -3.92 -3.86
C SER A 282 -8.25 -4.28 -5.03
N THR A 283 -8.61 -5.56 -5.17
CA THR A 283 -9.67 -6.02 -6.09
C THR A 283 -10.68 -6.89 -5.33
N VAL A 284 -11.93 -6.94 -5.81
CA VAL A 284 -12.93 -7.84 -5.25
C VAL A 284 -12.52 -9.29 -5.58
N PRO A 285 -12.36 -10.18 -4.59
CA PRO A 285 -12.02 -11.58 -4.86
C PRO A 285 -13.07 -12.25 -5.75
N ALA A 286 -12.64 -13.20 -6.59
CA ALA A 286 -13.55 -14.09 -7.28
C ALA A 286 -14.13 -15.11 -6.30
N TYR A 287 -15.45 -15.20 -6.22
CA TYR A 287 -16.18 -16.15 -5.37
C TYR A 287 -16.92 -17.22 -6.16
N THR A 288 -16.67 -17.33 -7.46
CA THR A 288 -17.08 -18.50 -8.24
C THR A 288 -16.63 -19.77 -7.51
N GLY A 289 -17.56 -20.70 -7.27
CA GLY A 289 -17.29 -21.94 -6.55
C GLY A 289 -17.36 -21.86 -5.02
N TYR A 290 -17.43 -20.66 -4.44
CA TYR A 290 -17.62 -20.46 -3.00
C TYR A 290 -19.11 -20.49 -2.64
N ALA A 291 -19.44 -20.95 -1.42
CA ALA A 291 -20.78 -20.80 -0.88
C ALA A 291 -21.20 -19.31 -0.87
N PRO A 292 -22.49 -18.99 -1.11
CA PRO A 292 -22.95 -17.61 -1.31
C PRO A 292 -22.93 -16.74 -0.05
N THR A 293 -22.79 -17.34 1.13
CA THR A 293 -22.76 -16.66 2.43
C THR A 293 -21.60 -17.17 3.29
N GLY A 294 -21.13 -16.35 4.22
CA GLY A 294 -20.00 -16.66 5.11
C GLY A 294 -18.61 -16.29 4.56
N ARG A 295 -18.56 -15.65 3.38
CA ARG A 295 -17.33 -15.16 2.75
C ARG A 295 -16.71 -14.03 3.57
N ILE A 296 -15.38 -13.96 3.57
CA ILE A 296 -14.59 -13.00 4.33
C ILE A 296 -13.89 -12.07 3.33
N TYR A 297 -14.00 -10.77 3.56
CA TYR A 297 -13.22 -9.74 2.86
C TYR A 297 -13.06 -8.52 3.76
N ARG A 298 -11.87 -8.33 4.33
CA ARG A 298 -11.58 -7.32 5.35
C ARG A 298 -10.26 -6.63 5.06
N ILE A 299 -10.26 -5.31 5.12
CA ILE A 299 -9.06 -4.48 5.06
C ILE A 299 -8.73 -4.05 6.49
N LEU A 300 -7.52 -4.35 6.95
CA LEU A 300 -7.03 -4.04 8.30
C LEU A 300 -5.93 -2.98 8.18
N ASP A 301 -6.22 -1.74 8.57
CA ASP A 301 -5.30 -0.62 8.59
C ASP A 301 -4.74 -0.42 10.00
N THR A 302 -3.43 -0.39 10.21
CA THR A 302 -2.81 -0.21 11.54
C THR A 302 -1.94 1.03 11.58
N MET A 303 -2.37 2.01 12.36
CA MET A 303 -1.72 3.29 12.61
C MET A 303 -0.86 3.25 13.88
N SER A 304 0.37 3.73 13.82
CA SER A 304 1.22 3.92 15.00
C SER A 304 0.68 5.03 15.94
N GLN A 305 1.16 5.08 17.18
CA GLN A 305 0.69 6.05 18.20
C GLN A 305 0.78 7.53 17.78
N GLY A 306 1.65 7.89 16.83
CA GLY A 306 1.79 9.24 16.30
C GLY A 306 0.63 9.67 15.38
N LEU A 307 -0.28 8.76 15.06
CA LEU A 307 -1.40 8.97 14.17
C LEU A 307 -2.73 8.73 14.91
N THR A 308 -3.67 9.67 14.76
CA THR A 308 -5.03 9.54 15.29
C THR A 308 -5.99 9.26 14.15
N TYR A 309 -6.74 8.16 14.23
CA TYR A 309 -7.80 7.85 13.27
C TYR A 309 -8.93 8.90 13.33
N VAL A 310 -9.34 9.40 12.17
CA VAL A 310 -10.44 10.37 12.03
C VAL A 310 -11.69 9.67 11.48
N GLY A 311 -11.54 8.91 10.41
CA GLY A 311 -12.67 8.33 9.70
C GLY A 311 -12.29 7.63 8.40
N VAL A 312 -13.23 6.85 7.86
CA VAL A 312 -13.20 6.42 6.46
C VAL A 312 -13.99 7.43 5.65
N ALA A 313 -13.32 8.12 4.72
CA ALA A 313 -13.93 9.13 3.87
C ALA A 313 -14.73 8.51 2.72
N SER A 314 -14.25 7.40 2.15
CA SER A 314 -14.97 6.67 1.12
C SER A 314 -14.52 5.22 0.99
N VAL A 315 -15.43 4.36 0.55
CA VAL A 315 -15.17 3.00 0.06
C VAL A 315 -15.82 2.88 -1.31
N ARG A 316 -15.08 2.45 -2.32
CA ARG A 316 -15.56 2.35 -3.70
C ARG A 316 -15.23 1.00 -4.30
N ILE A 317 -16.15 0.49 -5.13
CA ILE A 317 -15.93 -0.65 -6.04
C ILE A 317 -16.13 -0.15 -7.47
N GLY A 318 -15.04 -0.06 -8.23
CA GLY A 318 -15.00 0.65 -9.50
C GLY A 318 -15.56 2.07 -9.36
N GLU A 319 -16.63 2.37 -10.10
CA GLU A 319 -17.29 3.68 -10.03
C GLU A 319 -18.32 3.82 -8.90
N THR A 320 -18.68 2.71 -8.25
CA THR A 320 -19.75 2.68 -7.23
C THR A 320 -19.19 3.00 -5.86
N THR A 321 -19.70 4.07 -5.23
CA THR A 321 -19.46 4.33 -3.81
C THR A 321 -20.35 3.42 -2.97
N LEU A 322 -19.74 2.69 -2.03
CA LEU A 322 -20.43 1.84 -1.08
C LEU A 322 -20.90 2.63 0.14
N THR A 323 -21.92 2.10 0.83
CA THR A 323 -22.51 2.71 2.02
C THR A 323 -22.08 1.96 3.28
N GLU A 324 -21.61 2.68 4.29
CA GLU A 324 -21.35 2.11 5.61
C GLU A 324 -22.67 1.67 6.27
N ALA A 325 -22.68 0.47 6.84
CA ALA A 325 -23.78 -0.02 7.62
C ALA A 325 -23.82 0.68 8.99
N THR A 326 -24.90 1.41 9.23
CA THR A 326 -25.15 2.11 10.50
C THR A 326 -26.40 1.54 11.16
N GLY A 327 -26.47 1.55 12.49
CA GLY A 327 -27.68 1.19 13.23
C GLY A 327 -28.24 -0.21 12.94
N ASP A 328 -29.32 -0.28 12.14
CA ASP A 328 -30.10 -1.49 11.83
C ASP A 328 -29.38 -2.50 10.91
N GLY A 329 -28.14 -2.20 10.51
CA GLY A 329 -27.27 -3.09 9.75
C GLY A 329 -27.39 -2.93 8.24
N ALA A 330 -28.24 -2.02 7.73
CA ALA A 330 -28.35 -1.73 6.31
C ALA A 330 -27.10 -1.02 5.77
N GLY A 331 -26.40 -1.63 4.82
CA GLY A 331 -25.17 -1.10 4.21
C GLY A 331 -24.24 -2.21 3.70
N ASP A 332 -23.24 -1.81 2.90
CA ASP A 332 -22.33 -2.70 2.18
C ASP A 332 -21.12 -3.15 3.02
N TYR A 333 -20.71 -2.35 3.99
CA TYR A 333 -19.55 -2.64 4.84
C TYR A 333 -19.75 -2.12 6.25
N THR A 334 -18.95 -2.60 7.19
CA THR A 334 -18.88 -2.05 8.56
C THR A 334 -17.47 -1.58 8.86
N ILE A 335 -17.36 -0.66 9.81
CA ILE A 335 -16.08 -0.21 10.35
C ILE A 335 -15.99 -0.66 11.82
N SER A 336 -14.83 -1.16 12.22
CA SER A 336 -14.51 -1.34 13.63
C SER A 336 -13.11 -0.84 13.93
N VAL A 337 -12.93 -0.29 15.13
CA VAL A 337 -11.65 0.28 15.58
C VAL A 337 -11.27 -0.40 16.89
N ARG A 338 -10.03 -0.83 17.01
CA ARG A 338 -9.51 -1.43 18.24
C ARG A 338 -8.09 -0.96 18.54
N ALA A 339 -7.75 -0.95 19.83
CA ALA A 339 -6.37 -0.78 20.27
C ALA A 339 -5.57 -2.07 20.02
N THR A 340 -4.32 -1.92 19.62
CA THR A 340 -3.35 -3.00 19.39
C THR A 340 -1.93 -2.51 19.71
N THR A 341 -0.90 -3.26 19.32
CA THR A 341 0.50 -2.81 19.29
C THR A 341 1.02 -2.71 17.87
N TYR A 342 1.97 -1.80 17.64
CA TYR A 342 2.60 -1.65 16.34
C TYR A 342 3.72 -2.67 16.13
N GLU A 343 3.74 -3.30 14.97
CA GLU A 343 4.83 -4.19 14.53
C GLU A 343 5.23 -3.75 13.11
N SER A 344 6.51 -3.47 12.87
CA SER A 344 6.98 -3.00 11.55
C SER A 344 7.20 -4.15 10.57
N ARG A 345 6.92 -3.90 9.28
CA ARG A 345 7.25 -4.81 8.16
C ARG A 345 8.52 -4.45 7.42
N GLN A 346 8.98 -3.20 7.50
CA GLN A 346 9.98 -2.68 6.57
C GLN A 346 11.46 -2.97 6.95
N GLY A 347 11.73 -3.60 8.10
CA GLY A 347 13.10 -3.95 8.52
C GLY A 347 14.05 -2.74 8.57
N ALA A 348 15.37 -2.95 8.44
CA ALA A 348 16.39 -1.90 8.62
C ALA A 348 16.31 -0.71 7.61
N ALA A 349 15.52 -0.84 6.54
CA ALA A 349 15.27 0.24 5.56
C ALA A 349 14.08 1.13 5.92
N GLY A 350 13.22 0.69 6.84
CA GLY A 350 11.86 1.18 7.00
C GLY A 350 11.64 2.50 7.71
N GLN A 351 12.70 3.14 8.22
CA GLN A 351 12.65 4.37 9.01
C GLN A 351 11.66 4.37 10.19
N VAL A 352 11.04 3.23 10.51
CA VAL A 352 10.22 2.99 11.69
C VAL A 352 11.17 2.89 12.87
N PRO A 353 11.11 3.82 13.84
CA PRO A 353 12.01 3.76 14.98
C PRO A 353 11.66 2.59 15.89
N ASP A 354 12.66 1.97 16.50
CA ASP A 354 12.47 0.94 17.55
C ASP A 354 11.55 1.43 18.68
N ALA A 355 11.55 2.74 18.95
CA ALA A 355 10.69 3.38 19.92
C ALA A 355 9.18 3.25 19.61
N LEU A 356 8.79 2.87 18.40
CA LEU A 356 7.40 2.62 18.01
C LEU A 356 7.02 1.13 18.00
N ILE A 357 7.99 0.21 17.94
CA ILE A 357 7.72 -1.23 17.88
C ILE A 357 7.23 -1.71 19.26
N GLY A 358 6.14 -2.47 19.27
CA GLY A 358 5.46 -2.93 20.49
C GLY A 358 4.70 -1.83 21.25
N GLN A 359 4.69 -0.59 20.75
CA GLN A 359 3.94 0.52 21.35
C GLN A 359 2.46 0.50 20.95
N PRO A 360 1.58 1.22 21.67
CA PRO A 360 0.18 1.34 21.31
C PRO A 360 -0.03 1.75 19.85
N ALA A 361 -1.01 1.12 19.22
CA ALA A 361 -1.43 1.38 17.86
C ALA A 361 -2.95 1.28 17.75
N THR A 362 -3.49 1.84 16.67
CA THR A 362 -4.92 1.78 16.34
C THR A 362 -5.09 0.93 15.10
N GLU A 363 -5.87 -0.15 15.18
CA GLU A 363 -6.27 -0.94 14.02
C GLU A 363 -7.71 -0.62 13.63
N ILE A 364 -7.90 -0.31 12.34
CA ILE A 364 -9.17 -0.03 11.69
C ILE A 364 -9.47 -1.19 10.76
N THR A 365 -10.59 -1.88 11.00
CA THR A 365 -11.09 -2.91 10.08
C THR A 365 -12.25 -2.35 9.26
N VAL A 366 -12.09 -2.31 7.94
CA VAL A 366 -13.18 -2.13 6.98
C VAL A 366 -13.62 -3.52 6.54
N ASP A 367 -14.77 -3.99 7.03
CA ASP A 367 -15.31 -5.32 6.74
C ASP A 367 -16.36 -5.24 5.62
N LEU A 368 -16.00 -5.74 4.44
CA LEU A 368 -16.84 -5.80 3.24
C LEU A 368 -17.72 -7.07 3.21
N GLY A 369 -17.89 -7.74 4.35
CA GLY A 369 -18.70 -8.94 4.51
C GLY A 369 -20.13 -8.79 4.01
N ASN A 370 -20.80 -7.66 4.28
CA ASN A 370 -22.17 -7.45 3.77
C ASN A 370 -22.20 -7.43 2.23
N TYR A 371 -21.25 -6.72 1.61
CA TYR A 371 -21.09 -6.63 0.16
C TYR A 371 -20.87 -8.02 -0.48
N VAL A 372 -19.85 -8.76 -0.03
CA VAL A 372 -19.47 -10.03 -0.67
C VAL A 372 -20.45 -11.18 -0.41
N ASN A 373 -21.24 -11.08 0.65
CA ASN A 373 -22.30 -12.05 1.00
C ASN A 373 -23.70 -11.60 0.56
N GLN A 374 -23.81 -10.44 -0.10
CA GLN A 374 -25.08 -9.87 -0.56
C GLN A 374 -26.13 -9.79 0.56
N ALA A 375 -25.68 -9.43 1.76
CA ALA A 375 -26.53 -9.22 2.92
C ALA A 375 -27.01 -7.76 2.96
N ASN A 376 -28.06 -7.50 3.76
CA ASN A 376 -28.48 -6.15 4.13
C ASN A 376 -28.73 -5.16 2.97
N ASN A 377 -29.24 -5.68 1.84
CA ASN A 377 -29.48 -4.93 0.60
C ASN A 377 -28.22 -4.29 -0.01
N ALA A 378 -27.06 -4.94 0.14
CA ALA A 378 -25.82 -4.49 -0.46
C ALA A 378 -25.90 -4.39 -2.00
N ASN A 379 -25.03 -3.56 -2.56
CA ASN A 379 -24.83 -3.41 -4.00
C ASN A 379 -24.48 -4.75 -4.66
N PRO A 380 -24.82 -4.95 -5.95
CA PRO A 380 -24.47 -6.16 -6.67
C PRO A 380 -22.96 -6.46 -6.63
N LEU A 381 -22.62 -7.72 -6.40
CA LEU A 381 -21.26 -8.24 -6.38
C LEU A 381 -20.62 -8.10 -7.77
N GLN A 382 -19.45 -7.46 -7.80
CA GLN A 382 -18.63 -7.27 -9.00
C GLN A 382 -17.26 -7.90 -8.76
N GLU A 383 -17.16 -9.21 -8.97
CA GLU A 383 -15.89 -9.95 -8.85
C GLU A 383 -14.82 -9.36 -9.79
N GLY A 384 -13.59 -9.22 -9.30
CA GLY A 384 -12.47 -8.66 -10.04
C GLY A 384 -12.48 -7.14 -10.21
N ALA A 385 -13.51 -6.43 -9.74
CA ALA A 385 -13.53 -4.96 -9.81
C ALA A 385 -12.54 -4.34 -8.81
N ASP A 386 -12.00 -3.18 -9.17
CA ASP A 386 -11.09 -2.43 -8.30
C ASP A 386 -11.79 -1.95 -7.03
N VAL A 387 -11.08 -2.01 -5.91
CA VAL A 387 -11.52 -1.49 -4.61
C VAL A 387 -10.62 -0.32 -4.23
N THR A 388 -11.22 0.79 -3.83
CA THR A 388 -10.51 1.96 -3.30
C THR A 388 -11.10 2.37 -1.96
N VAL A 389 -10.26 2.52 -0.93
CA VAL A 389 -10.65 3.02 0.39
C VAL A 389 -9.81 4.24 0.73
N LEU A 390 -10.47 5.34 1.11
CA LEU A 390 -9.82 6.55 1.61
C LEU A 390 -9.98 6.63 3.13
N ILE A 391 -8.87 6.50 3.86
CA ILE A 391 -8.81 6.61 5.32
C ILE A 391 -8.16 7.94 5.70
N VAL A 392 -8.74 8.61 6.69
CA VAL A 392 -8.27 9.91 7.18
C VAL A 392 -7.70 9.76 8.59
N ALA A 393 -6.55 10.39 8.82
CA ALA A 393 -5.89 10.47 10.12
C ALA A 393 -5.41 11.90 10.40
N THR A 394 -5.01 12.17 11.65
CA THR A 394 -4.21 13.36 12.00
C THR A 394 -2.86 12.95 12.57
N LEU A 395 -1.83 13.76 12.29
CA LEU A 395 -0.56 13.64 13.01
C LEU A 395 -0.73 14.25 14.41
N ASN A 396 -0.30 13.54 15.45
CA ASN A 396 -0.58 13.92 16.84
C ASN A 396 0.69 14.14 17.67
N ASP A 397 0.53 14.57 18.94
CA ASP A 397 1.66 14.93 19.82
C ASP A 397 2.58 13.76 20.20
N ASN A 398 2.18 12.52 19.95
CA ASN A 398 3.03 11.34 20.14
C ASN A 398 3.87 11.03 18.88
N ALA A 399 3.80 11.86 17.85
CA ALA A 399 4.57 11.68 16.64
C ALA A 399 6.07 11.70 16.95
N VAL A 400 6.80 10.75 16.38
CA VAL A 400 8.26 10.80 16.36
C VAL A 400 8.70 11.90 15.40
N VAL A 401 9.75 12.62 15.79
CA VAL A 401 10.28 13.75 15.05
C VAL A 401 11.59 13.35 14.39
N SER A 402 11.73 13.64 13.10
CA SER A 402 12.96 13.38 12.34
C SER A 402 14.02 14.44 12.61
N ASP A 403 15.25 14.00 12.88
CA ASP A 403 16.43 14.85 13.02
C ASP A 403 17.39 14.67 11.83
N PRO A 404 18.25 15.67 11.53
CA PRO A 404 19.35 15.50 10.59
C PRO A 404 20.21 14.27 10.89
N GLY A 405 20.35 13.37 9.91
CA GLY A 405 21.11 12.13 10.06
C GLY A 405 20.37 11.00 10.79
N LEU A 406 19.14 11.25 11.27
CA LEU A 406 18.27 10.26 11.89
C LEU A 406 16.82 10.45 11.39
N PRO A 407 16.50 10.02 10.15
CA PRO A 407 15.13 9.97 9.67
C PRO A 407 14.28 9.02 10.52
N GLN A 408 13.12 9.50 10.96
CA GLN A 408 12.18 8.76 11.82
C GLN A 408 10.76 8.98 11.32
N GLY A 409 10.15 7.92 10.80
CA GLY A 409 8.79 7.93 10.27
C GLY A 409 7.74 7.55 11.33
N ASN A 410 6.53 8.05 11.12
CA ASN A 410 5.31 7.65 11.82
C ASN A 410 4.53 6.72 10.89
N PRO A 411 4.64 5.39 11.06
CA PRO A 411 4.18 4.45 10.05
C PRO A 411 2.68 4.14 10.17
N ASN A 412 2.11 3.75 9.03
CA ASN A 412 0.78 3.20 8.89
C ASN A 412 0.78 2.05 7.88
N LYS A 413 0.33 0.85 8.27
CA LYS A 413 0.38 -0.37 7.43
C LYS A 413 -1.00 -0.94 7.11
N VAL A 414 -1.13 -1.73 6.04
CA VAL A 414 -2.40 -2.40 5.67
C VAL A 414 -2.23 -3.90 5.47
N ASP A 415 -3.19 -4.70 5.94
CA ASP A 415 -3.35 -6.12 5.61
C ASP A 415 -4.71 -6.35 4.94
N LEU A 416 -4.77 -7.34 4.06
CA LEU A 416 -6.01 -7.86 3.53
C LEU A 416 -6.29 -9.26 4.09
N VAL A 417 -7.49 -9.48 4.60
CA VAL A 417 -7.95 -10.80 5.04
C VAL A 417 -9.14 -11.23 4.19
N TYR A 418 -9.06 -12.39 3.54
CA TYR A 418 -10.15 -12.90 2.71
C TYR A 418 -10.26 -14.42 2.68
N SER A 419 -11.41 -14.94 2.25
CA SER A 419 -11.64 -16.39 2.12
C SER A 419 -10.60 -17.04 1.20
N HIS A 420 -9.89 -18.03 1.72
CA HIS A 420 -8.79 -18.71 1.03
C HIS A 420 -9.23 -20.03 0.39
N ASN A 421 -10.14 -20.75 1.04
CA ASN A 421 -10.59 -22.05 0.57
C ASN A 421 -12.07 -22.02 0.16
N PRO A 422 -12.42 -22.33 -1.10
CA PRO A 422 -13.81 -22.44 -1.54
C PRO A 422 -14.62 -23.49 -0.77
N GLU A 423 -13.95 -24.51 -0.23
CA GLU A 423 -14.53 -25.65 0.48
C GLU A 423 -14.68 -25.43 1.99
N ASP A 424 -13.95 -24.45 2.54
CA ASP A 424 -13.96 -24.11 3.96
C ASP A 424 -13.80 -22.59 4.13
N LEU A 425 -14.93 -21.89 4.31
CA LEU A 425 -14.93 -20.44 4.48
C LEU A 425 -14.32 -19.98 5.82
N THR A 426 -14.03 -20.89 6.76
CA THR A 426 -13.28 -20.56 7.98
C THR A 426 -11.78 -20.46 7.71
N ASP A 427 -11.31 -21.02 6.59
CA ASP A 427 -9.95 -20.86 6.10
C ASP A 427 -9.80 -19.51 5.36
N GLN A 428 -9.10 -18.56 6.00
CA GLN A 428 -8.92 -17.18 5.52
C GLN A 428 -7.44 -16.77 5.36
N ALA A 429 -7.02 -16.31 4.19
CA ALA A 429 -5.67 -15.82 3.96
C ALA A 429 -5.50 -14.42 4.56
N THR A 430 -4.27 -14.10 4.97
CA THR A 430 -3.84 -12.72 5.26
C THR A 430 -2.75 -12.37 4.25
N VAL A 431 -2.99 -11.36 3.43
CA VAL A 431 -2.04 -10.82 2.46
C VAL A 431 -1.50 -9.50 3.01
N PRO A 432 -0.19 -9.41 3.28
CA PRO A 432 0.41 -8.16 3.73
C PRO A 432 0.48 -7.15 2.58
N GLY A 433 0.07 -5.92 2.86
CA GLY A 433 0.26 -4.77 1.97
C GLY A 433 1.38 -3.83 2.41
N GLY A 434 1.33 -2.60 1.89
CA GLY A 434 2.31 -1.55 2.18
C GLY A 434 2.29 -1.04 3.62
N GLU A 435 3.44 -0.53 4.05
CA GLU A 435 3.67 0.21 5.30
C GLU A 435 4.27 1.56 4.91
N VAL A 436 3.48 2.64 5.04
CA VAL A 436 3.86 3.99 4.58
C VAL A 436 4.19 4.88 5.77
N ASN A 437 5.13 5.80 5.61
CA ASN A 437 5.61 6.68 6.67
C ASN A 437 5.23 8.14 6.42
N VAL A 438 4.87 8.85 7.49
CA VAL A 438 4.85 10.32 7.49
C VAL A 438 5.90 10.90 8.44
N TYR A 439 6.40 12.10 8.12
CA TYR A 439 7.50 12.74 8.84
C TYR A 439 7.08 14.09 9.41
N THR A 440 7.81 14.53 10.43
CA THR A 440 7.72 15.87 10.98
C THR A 440 9.07 16.27 11.56
N PHE A 441 9.32 17.56 11.67
CA PHE A 441 10.64 18.12 11.98
C PHE A 441 10.60 19.04 13.18
N ARG A 442 11.79 19.46 13.62
CA ARG A 442 11.97 20.45 14.67
C ARG A 442 13.14 21.36 14.42
N PHE A 443 13.11 22.53 15.03
CA PHE A 443 14.31 23.34 15.21
C PHE A 443 14.38 23.83 16.66
N ARG A 444 15.57 24.19 17.12
CA ARG A 444 15.78 24.69 18.48
C ARG A 444 16.31 26.11 18.47
N ILE A 445 16.00 26.87 19.50
CA ILE A 445 16.62 28.17 19.74
C ILE A 445 17.36 28.10 21.08
N ARG A 446 18.62 28.55 21.08
CA ARG A 446 19.40 28.75 22.30
C ARG A 446 19.73 30.23 22.46
N LYS A 447 19.13 30.86 23.45
CA LYS A 447 19.34 32.23 23.85
C LYS A 447 20.59 32.37 24.70
N THR A 448 21.49 33.26 24.28
CA THR A 448 22.74 33.52 25.02
C THR A 448 23.08 35.01 25.14
N ASP A 449 23.96 35.33 26.09
CA ASP A 449 24.71 36.57 26.12
C ASP A 449 25.82 36.50 25.07
N LEU A 450 25.85 37.46 24.15
CA LEU A 450 26.78 37.43 23.02
C LEU A 450 28.26 37.48 23.45
N GLY A 451 28.57 38.15 24.57
CA GLY A 451 29.95 38.35 25.02
C GLY A 451 30.51 37.16 25.80
N THR A 452 29.67 36.43 26.52
CA THR A 452 30.06 35.37 27.46
C THR A 452 29.60 33.99 27.04
N GLY A 453 28.65 33.88 26.11
CA GLY A 453 28.03 32.62 25.70
C GLY A 453 27.11 31.99 26.76
N GLN A 454 26.88 32.68 27.88
CA GLN A 454 26.04 32.18 28.97
C GLN A 454 24.55 32.17 28.54
N PRO A 455 23.77 31.18 28.99
CA PRO A 455 22.35 31.10 28.67
C PRO A 455 21.57 32.28 29.26
N LEU A 456 20.49 32.69 28.59
CA LEU A 456 19.61 33.77 29.06
C LEU A 456 18.15 33.35 29.11
N GLU A 457 17.56 33.50 30.28
CA GLU A 457 16.15 33.28 30.56
C GLU A 457 15.28 34.51 30.22
N GLY A 458 14.04 34.27 29.81
CA GLY A 458 13.00 35.28 29.74
C GLY A 458 12.95 36.09 28.44
N ALA A 459 13.71 35.71 27.41
CA ALA A 459 13.57 36.27 26.07
C ALA A 459 12.28 35.75 25.42
N GLY A 460 11.51 36.62 24.79
CA GLY A 460 10.27 36.28 24.09
C GLY A 460 10.47 36.18 22.59
N PHE A 461 9.88 35.16 21.96
CA PHE A 461 9.97 34.90 20.53
C PHE A 461 8.62 34.54 19.93
N ILE A 462 8.43 34.90 18.67
CA ILE A 462 7.32 34.41 17.84
C ILE A 462 7.89 33.77 16.57
N VAL A 463 7.17 32.79 16.03
CA VAL A 463 7.57 32.03 14.84
C VAL A 463 6.48 32.12 13.80
N LYS A 464 6.87 32.31 12.54
CA LYS A 464 5.95 32.42 11.39
C LYS A 464 6.40 31.49 10.27
N SER A 465 5.55 30.56 9.88
CA SER A 465 5.66 29.85 8.60
C SER A 465 5.31 30.82 7.47
N ALA A 466 6.12 30.81 6.41
CA ALA A 466 5.90 31.63 5.22
C ALA A 466 4.54 31.33 4.56
N ASP A 467 4.16 30.05 4.54
CA ASP A 467 2.99 29.56 3.82
C ASP A 467 1.72 29.57 4.67
N ARG A 468 1.86 29.39 5.99
CA ARG A 468 0.72 29.17 6.90
C ARG A 468 0.45 30.31 7.87
N GLY A 469 1.44 31.16 8.18
CA GLY A 469 1.32 32.26 9.15
C GLY A 469 2.02 32.00 10.48
N TYR A 470 1.65 32.75 11.52
CA TYR A 470 2.27 32.67 12.85
C TYR A 470 1.82 31.42 13.60
N LEU A 471 2.77 30.74 14.25
CA LEU A 471 2.48 29.63 15.15
C LEU A 471 1.66 30.13 16.35
N LYS A 472 0.63 29.37 16.67
CA LYS A 472 -0.20 29.55 17.84
C LYS A 472 -0.49 28.15 18.41
N THR A 473 -0.44 28.02 19.73
CA THR A 473 -0.77 26.75 20.38
C THR A 473 -2.18 26.35 20.01
N TYR A 474 -2.36 25.07 19.70
CA TYR A 474 -3.69 24.51 19.68
C TYR A 474 -4.31 24.64 21.09
N GLU A 475 -5.51 25.22 21.14
CA GLU A 475 -6.38 25.20 22.31
C GLU A 475 -7.59 24.37 21.90
N SER A 476 -7.87 23.28 22.63
CA SER A 476 -9.02 22.43 22.34
C SER A 476 -10.27 23.27 22.21
N ALA A 477 -10.95 23.20 21.06
CA ALA A 477 -12.13 24.00 20.81
C ALA A 477 -13.19 23.73 21.89
N SER A 478 -13.74 24.78 22.52
CA SER A 478 -15.09 24.68 23.06
C SER A 478 -16.04 24.40 21.90
N ALA A 479 -17.15 23.69 22.15
CA ALA A 479 -18.12 23.27 21.14
C ALA A 479 -18.71 24.39 20.24
N GLU A 480 -18.40 25.66 20.52
CA GLU A 480 -18.84 26.85 19.79
C GLU A 480 -17.96 27.20 18.56
N ARG A 481 -16.84 26.49 18.34
CA ARG A 481 -15.88 26.75 17.25
C ARG A 481 -15.92 25.77 16.07
N ALA A 482 -16.97 24.96 15.95
CA ALA A 482 -17.20 24.12 14.78
C ALA A 482 -17.33 24.97 13.50
N GLY A 483 -16.24 25.10 12.74
CA GLY A 483 -16.17 25.90 11.51
C GLY A 483 -14.80 26.48 11.16
N GLU A 484 -13.83 26.50 12.09
CA GLU A 484 -12.46 27.00 11.86
C GLU A 484 -11.46 25.85 11.57
N GLY A 485 -11.74 25.00 10.58
CA GLY A 485 -10.79 23.95 10.17
C GLY A 485 -10.54 22.88 11.24
N VAL A 486 -11.61 22.48 11.94
CA VAL A 486 -11.60 21.37 12.92
C VAL A 486 -11.46 20.06 12.16
N ASN A 487 -10.48 19.23 12.54
CA ASN A 487 -10.37 17.87 12.02
C ASN A 487 -11.39 17.04 12.77
N ALA A 488 -12.64 17.01 12.30
CA ALA A 488 -13.69 16.30 13.01
C ALA A 488 -13.62 14.79 12.73
N ASP A 489 -13.67 13.96 13.77
CA ASP A 489 -13.93 12.52 13.63
C ASP A 489 -15.34 12.28 13.04
N GLN A 490 -15.66 11.03 12.71
CA GLN A 490 -17.00 10.67 12.21
C GLN A 490 -18.14 11.04 13.18
N ALA A 491 -17.85 11.20 14.47
CA ALA A 491 -18.81 11.64 15.49
C ALA A 491 -18.91 13.17 15.63
N GLY A 492 -18.13 13.93 14.85
CA GLY A 492 -18.11 15.39 14.86
C GLY A 492 -17.23 16.01 15.96
N ASN A 493 -16.45 15.21 16.69
CA ASN A 493 -15.53 15.69 17.73
C ASN A 493 -14.20 16.10 17.09
N ASP A 494 -13.51 17.09 17.67
CA ASP A 494 -12.15 17.42 17.23
C ASP A 494 -11.22 16.21 17.48
N ALA A 495 -10.70 15.66 16.39
CA ALA A 495 -9.77 14.55 16.36
C ALA A 495 -8.31 14.99 16.54
N ARG A 496 -8.03 16.29 16.67
CA ARG A 496 -6.72 16.77 17.12
C ARG A 496 -6.56 16.49 18.60
N SER A 497 -5.44 15.88 18.97
CA SER A 497 -5.05 15.76 20.38
C SER A 497 -4.10 16.87 20.83
N GLY A 498 -3.64 17.73 19.90
CA GLY A 498 -2.64 18.78 20.13
C GLY A 498 -2.08 19.36 18.82
N GLY A 499 -0.92 20.01 18.91
CA GLY A 499 -0.19 20.55 17.76
C GLY A 499 -0.28 22.06 17.53
N TRP A 500 -0.03 22.46 16.27
CA TRP A 500 0.05 23.86 15.86
C TRP A 500 -1.21 24.30 15.11
N ILE A 501 -1.73 25.46 15.49
CA ILE A 501 -2.62 26.23 14.62
C ILE A 501 -1.88 27.47 14.12
N TYR A 502 -2.38 28.03 13.03
CA TYR A 502 -1.74 29.16 12.36
C TYR A 502 -2.68 30.34 12.28
N THR A 503 -2.13 31.53 12.53
CA THR A 503 -2.86 32.79 12.46
C THR A 503 -2.12 33.78 11.58
N SER A 504 -2.86 34.59 10.82
CA SER A 504 -2.28 35.70 10.07
C SER A 504 -1.96 36.90 10.97
N ASN A 505 -2.55 36.97 12.16
CA ASN A 505 -2.38 38.08 13.10
C ASN A 505 -1.22 37.82 14.07
N GLU A 506 -0.21 38.69 14.02
CA GLU A 506 0.95 38.61 14.92
C GLU A 506 0.57 38.71 16.41
N SER A 507 -0.47 39.48 16.75
CA SER A 507 -0.93 39.63 18.14
C SER A 507 -1.49 38.36 18.76
N ASP A 508 -1.91 37.42 17.91
CA ASP A 508 -2.48 36.14 18.35
C ASP A 508 -1.42 35.02 18.37
N ALA A 509 -0.18 35.33 17.96
CA ALA A 509 0.92 34.37 17.93
C ALA A 509 1.31 33.92 19.33
N MET A 510 1.71 32.66 19.45
CA MET A 510 2.30 32.15 20.68
C MET A 510 3.66 32.80 20.92
N VAL A 511 3.86 33.33 22.14
CA VAL A 511 5.15 33.86 22.58
C VAL A 511 5.92 32.76 23.31
N PHE A 512 6.92 32.23 22.64
CA PHE A 512 7.88 31.29 23.21
C PHE A 512 8.85 32.04 24.12
N THR A 513 9.11 31.51 25.31
CA THR A 513 10.00 32.16 26.28
C THR A 513 11.20 31.27 26.57
N SER A 514 12.41 31.83 26.53
CA SER A 514 13.61 31.07 26.88
C SER A 514 13.65 30.72 28.36
N ASP A 515 14.03 29.48 28.67
CA ASP A 515 14.16 28.96 30.03
C ASP A 515 15.50 29.34 30.69
N ALA A 516 15.76 28.77 31.88
CA ALA A 516 16.99 28.99 32.64
C ALA A 516 18.26 28.53 31.91
N ASP A 517 18.15 27.53 31.03
CA ASP A 517 19.23 27.03 30.17
C ASP A 517 19.32 27.80 28.83
N GLY A 518 18.50 28.84 28.69
CA GLY A 518 18.37 29.66 27.50
C GLY A 518 17.69 28.92 26.35
N MET A 519 17.13 27.75 26.56
CA MET A 519 16.49 26.97 25.51
C MET A 519 15.05 27.42 25.30
N ILE A 520 14.58 27.24 24.07
CA ILE A 520 13.17 27.33 23.73
C ILE A 520 12.70 25.95 23.29
N ASP A 521 11.83 25.37 24.13
CA ASP A 521 11.18 24.09 23.87
C ASP A 521 9.86 24.28 23.11
N GLY A 522 9.33 23.16 22.60
CA GLY A 522 8.06 23.14 21.89
C GLY A 522 8.14 23.78 20.51
N LEU A 523 9.24 23.55 19.77
CA LEU A 523 9.36 23.89 18.35
C LEU A 523 9.54 22.60 17.53
N ASP A 524 8.76 21.60 17.94
CA ASP A 524 8.68 20.27 17.37
C ASP A 524 7.39 20.13 16.54
N GLY A 525 7.38 19.18 15.60
CA GLY A 525 6.16 18.84 14.88
C GLY A 525 5.84 19.80 13.73
N LEU A 526 6.85 20.23 12.99
CA LEU A 526 6.73 21.17 11.86
C LEU A 526 7.00 20.47 10.52
N ASP A 527 6.27 20.86 9.48
CA ASP A 527 6.56 20.51 8.09
C ASP A 527 7.80 21.24 7.55
N ALA A 528 8.36 20.74 6.45
CA ALA A 528 9.39 21.42 5.68
C ALA A 528 8.82 22.72 5.12
N GLY A 529 9.66 23.75 5.07
CA GLY A 529 9.21 25.08 4.69
C GLY A 529 10.10 26.19 5.20
N THR A 530 9.73 27.41 4.88
CA THR A 530 10.45 28.61 5.31
C THR A 530 9.81 29.20 6.56
N TYR A 531 10.63 29.44 7.58
CA TYR A 531 10.21 29.98 8.86
C TYR A 531 10.92 31.30 9.13
N THR A 532 10.21 32.22 9.78
CA THR A 532 10.75 33.49 10.29
C THR A 532 10.56 33.52 11.80
N VAL A 533 11.64 33.79 12.52
CA VAL A 533 11.70 33.89 13.98
C VAL A 533 11.98 35.35 14.33
N THR A 534 11.18 35.92 15.23
CA THR A 534 11.33 37.30 15.70
C THR A 534 11.44 37.29 17.22
N GLU A 535 12.54 37.82 17.76
CA GLU A 535 12.60 38.15 19.19
C GLU A 535 11.70 39.36 19.45
N THR A 536 10.70 39.21 20.30
CA THR A 536 9.73 40.26 20.64
C THR A 536 10.07 40.96 21.96
N LYS A 537 10.92 40.32 22.77
CA LYS A 537 11.32 40.81 24.09
C LYS A 537 12.71 40.31 24.46
N ALA A 538 13.63 41.22 24.76
CA ALA A 538 14.93 40.86 25.31
C ALA A 538 14.83 40.37 26.76
N PRO A 539 15.80 39.55 27.24
CA PRO A 539 15.96 39.25 28.66
C PRO A 539 16.16 40.51 29.52
N ASN A 540 15.90 40.39 30.82
CA ASN A 540 16.12 41.49 31.77
C ASN A 540 17.57 42.00 31.71
N ASP A 541 17.75 43.32 31.72
CA ASP A 541 19.04 44.01 31.63
C ASP A 541 19.78 43.89 30.28
N TYR A 542 19.10 43.46 29.21
CA TYR A 542 19.59 43.47 27.82
C TYR A 542 18.86 44.50 26.95
N GLN A 543 19.44 44.83 25.80
CA GLN A 543 18.91 45.88 24.91
C GLN A 543 17.66 45.42 24.18
N ASN A 544 16.53 46.09 24.49
CA ASN A 544 15.27 45.84 23.78
C ASN A 544 15.14 46.61 22.45
N ALA A 545 16.08 47.50 22.14
CA ALA A 545 16.12 48.24 20.86
C ALA A 545 16.80 47.45 19.74
N VAL A 546 17.43 46.32 20.07
CA VAL A 546 18.22 45.50 19.14
C VAL A 546 17.78 44.05 19.30
N LEU A 547 16.61 43.76 18.73
CA LEU A 547 16.02 42.42 18.70
C LEU A 547 16.26 41.82 17.31
N PRO A 548 16.79 40.59 17.19
CA PRO A 548 16.96 39.93 15.92
C PRO A 548 15.65 39.39 15.37
N THR A 549 15.50 39.51 14.06
CA THR A 549 14.56 38.75 13.24
C THR A 549 15.38 38.02 12.20
N PHE A 550 15.10 36.74 11.99
CA PHE A 550 15.80 35.93 11.00
C PHE A 550 14.86 34.91 10.37
N SER A 551 15.20 34.47 9.16
CA SER A 551 14.50 33.40 8.47
C SER A 551 15.44 32.25 8.15
N PHE A 552 14.90 31.06 8.01
CA PHE A 552 15.62 29.87 7.55
C PHE A 552 14.63 28.92 6.87
N THR A 553 15.15 27.95 6.13
CA THR A 553 14.34 26.93 5.45
C THR A 553 14.69 25.55 5.98
N ILE A 554 13.66 24.77 6.31
CA ILE A 554 13.77 23.33 6.50
C ILE A 554 13.54 22.69 5.13
N THR A 555 14.50 21.93 4.64
CA THR A 555 14.43 21.26 3.34
C THR A 555 14.55 19.76 3.53
N ALA A 556 13.50 19.03 3.14
CA ALA A 556 13.45 17.59 3.12
C ALA A 556 13.61 17.07 1.68
N ALA A 557 14.35 15.97 1.51
CA ALA A 557 14.52 15.29 0.24
C ALA A 557 13.90 13.90 0.33
N TYR A 558 12.90 13.63 -0.51
CA TYR A 558 12.16 12.38 -0.54
C TYR A 558 12.60 11.48 -1.69
N GLN A 559 12.46 10.18 -1.48
CA GLN A 559 12.70 9.15 -2.49
C GLN A 559 11.48 8.24 -2.54
N GLN A 560 11.00 7.94 -3.75
CA GLN A 560 9.84 7.07 -3.91
C GLN A 560 10.18 5.65 -3.43
N ASP A 561 9.36 5.13 -2.52
CA ASP A 561 9.38 3.72 -2.15
C ASP A 561 8.50 2.96 -3.14
N SER A 562 9.13 2.12 -3.97
CA SER A 562 8.42 1.30 -4.96
C SER A 562 8.17 -0.13 -4.47
N SER A 563 8.54 -0.47 -3.24
CA SER A 563 8.43 -1.84 -2.71
C SER A 563 6.97 -2.31 -2.57
N SER A 564 6.05 -1.36 -2.37
CA SER A 564 4.61 -1.57 -2.19
C SER A 564 3.77 -1.15 -3.41
N LYS A 565 4.42 -0.62 -4.46
CA LYS A 565 3.75 0.01 -5.60
C LYS A 565 3.01 -1.01 -6.48
N PRO A 566 1.76 -0.76 -6.89
CA PRO A 566 1.05 -1.58 -7.86
C PRO A 566 1.79 -1.63 -9.21
N ASP A 567 1.73 -2.79 -9.86
CA ASP A 567 2.24 -2.94 -11.23
C ASP A 567 1.52 -2.00 -12.19
N GLY A 568 2.28 -1.29 -13.02
CA GLY A 568 1.74 -0.35 -14.01
C GLY A 568 1.30 1.00 -13.46
N ALA A 569 1.47 1.28 -12.15
CA ALA A 569 1.21 2.61 -11.60
C ALA A 569 2.28 3.63 -12.03
N ASP A 570 1.84 4.68 -12.73
CA ASP A 570 2.68 5.79 -13.21
C ASP A 570 3.06 6.78 -12.09
N ALA A 571 2.20 6.93 -11.09
CA ALA A 571 2.40 7.80 -9.93
C ALA A 571 2.07 7.04 -8.63
N TRP A 572 2.86 7.30 -7.58
CA TRP A 572 2.76 6.58 -6.31
C TRP A 572 3.19 7.47 -5.15
N GLY A 573 2.37 7.54 -4.11
CA GLY A 573 2.51 8.45 -2.97
C GLY A 573 3.20 7.84 -1.76
N ASP A 574 3.93 6.74 -1.93
CA ASP A 574 4.78 6.17 -0.89
C ASP A 574 6.23 6.65 -1.09
N HIS A 575 6.75 7.39 -0.13
CA HIS A 575 8.08 7.97 -0.17
C HIS A 575 8.75 7.90 1.20
N HIS A 576 10.06 7.64 1.21
CA HIS A 576 10.88 7.73 2.41
C HIS A 576 11.71 9.01 2.46
N LEU A 577 12.05 9.45 3.66
CA LEU A 577 12.86 10.64 3.88
C LEU A 577 14.34 10.31 3.68
N GLY A 578 14.95 10.80 2.60
CA GLY A 578 16.38 10.64 2.37
C GLY A 578 17.20 11.48 3.34
N THR A 579 16.99 12.81 3.32
CA THR A 579 17.72 13.76 4.18
C THR A 579 16.84 14.95 4.54
N VAL A 580 16.99 15.45 5.76
CA VAL A 580 16.49 16.77 6.17
C VAL A 580 17.66 17.70 6.46
N THR A 581 17.58 18.94 5.97
CA THR A 581 18.59 19.99 6.15
C THR A 581 17.94 21.28 6.59
N PHE A 582 18.73 22.11 7.29
CA PHE A 582 18.30 23.38 7.85
C PHE A 582 19.18 24.47 7.27
N GLY A 583 18.58 25.50 6.69
CA GLY A 583 19.29 26.62 6.08
C GLY A 583 19.95 27.53 7.11
N ALA A 584 21.02 28.23 6.69
CA ALA A 584 21.63 29.27 7.52
C ALA A 584 20.64 30.41 7.81
N PRO A 585 20.75 31.11 8.95
CA PRO A 585 19.89 32.24 9.27
C PRO A 585 20.14 33.38 8.28
N GLU A 586 19.07 33.81 7.64
CA GLU A 586 19.03 34.95 6.73
C GLU A 586 18.25 36.11 7.35
N GLY A 587 18.41 37.32 6.82
CA GLY A 587 17.63 38.49 7.26
C GLY A 587 18.05 39.10 8.61
N ASP A 588 18.91 38.46 9.40
CA ASP A 588 19.45 39.05 10.63
C ASP A 588 20.39 40.22 10.33
N VAL A 589 19.86 41.44 10.52
CA VAL A 589 20.55 42.72 10.32
C VAL A 589 21.64 42.96 11.36
N TRP A 590 21.51 42.37 12.55
CA TRP A 590 22.39 42.62 13.69
C TRP A 590 23.54 41.61 13.82
N LYS A 591 23.48 40.49 13.08
CA LYS A 591 24.48 39.41 13.13
C LYS A 591 24.59 38.78 14.51
N LEU A 592 23.45 38.65 15.19
CA LEU A 592 23.25 38.05 16.49
C LEU A 592 22.84 36.58 16.42
N VAL A 593 22.50 36.07 15.23
CA VAL A 593 22.02 34.71 15.03
C VAL A 593 23.08 33.87 14.32
N GLN A 594 23.35 32.69 14.88
CA GLN A 594 24.25 31.70 14.30
C GLN A 594 23.56 30.34 14.29
N GLN A 595 23.61 29.64 13.17
CA GLN A 595 23.22 28.23 13.12
C GLN A 595 24.32 27.39 13.78
N GLY A 596 23.90 26.37 14.52
CA GLY A 596 24.79 25.36 15.04
C GLY A 596 25.63 24.73 13.93
N GLY A 597 26.94 24.74 14.14
CA GLY A 597 27.89 24.00 13.34
C GLY A 597 29.10 23.66 14.20
N GLY A 598 29.51 22.39 14.20
CA GLY A 598 30.92 22.06 14.37
C GLY A 598 31.70 23.00 13.45
N VAL A 599 32.67 23.70 14.04
CA VAL A 599 33.42 24.80 13.44
C VAL A 599 33.80 24.46 12.00
N ALA A 600 33.25 25.21 11.03
CA ALA A 600 33.88 25.32 9.73
C ALA A 600 35.27 25.90 9.98
N GLY A 601 36.27 25.04 9.96
CA GLY A 601 37.66 25.40 10.15
C GLY A 601 38.00 26.59 9.28
N ASP A 602 38.46 27.64 9.92
CA ASP A 602 39.33 28.62 9.34
C ASP A 602 40.45 27.89 8.59
N GLY A 603 40.36 27.92 7.27
CA GLY A 603 41.31 27.27 6.38
C GLY A 603 42.72 27.81 6.60
N ASN A 604 43.51 27.06 7.35
CA ASN A 604 44.94 26.96 7.10
C ASN A 604 45.25 25.52 6.70
N GLY A 605 45.46 25.33 5.39
CA GLY A 605 45.77 24.03 4.82
C GLY A 605 47.12 23.51 5.29
N SER A 606 47.13 22.27 5.79
CA SER A 606 48.23 21.33 5.61
C SER A 606 47.72 19.93 5.97
N GLY A 607 47.69 19.04 4.98
CA GLY A 607 47.11 17.70 5.11
C GLY A 607 47.93 16.72 5.95
N ASN A 608 47.32 15.57 6.24
CA ASN A 608 47.85 14.25 5.86
C ASN A 608 46.80 13.17 6.14
N ALA A 609 46.78 12.13 5.30
CA ALA A 609 45.87 10.99 5.35
C ALA A 609 46.34 9.90 6.33
N GLY A 610 45.39 9.08 6.81
CA GLY A 610 45.65 7.68 7.16
C GLY A 610 44.87 7.08 8.33
N GLY A 611 44.04 6.07 8.06
CA GLY A 611 44.06 4.80 8.82
C GLY A 611 42.98 4.51 9.88
N SER A 612 41.93 3.81 9.46
CA SER A 612 41.30 2.59 10.03
C SER A 612 41.38 2.21 11.54
N ALA A 613 40.20 1.79 12.05
CA ALA A 613 39.90 0.63 12.92
C ALA A 613 39.55 0.81 14.42
N ASN A 614 38.24 0.66 14.68
CA ASN A 614 37.54 -0.30 15.57
C ASN A 614 37.63 -0.26 17.12
N ALA A 615 36.41 -0.25 17.71
CA ALA A 615 35.89 -0.91 18.93
C ALA A 615 36.33 -0.50 20.37
N GLY A 616 35.32 -0.26 21.22
CA GLY A 616 35.32 -0.70 22.63
C GLY A 616 34.92 0.33 23.71
N ASP A 617 33.69 0.21 24.22
CA ASP A 617 33.18 0.46 25.58
C ASP A 617 33.64 1.64 26.47
N ALA A 618 32.60 2.38 26.90
CA ALA A 618 32.23 2.79 28.26
C ALA A 618 33.03 3.82 29.09
N ASP A 619 32.21 4.77 29.58
CA ASP A 619 32.27 5.50 30.86
C ASP A 619 33.06 6.82 30.93
N GLY A 620 32.28 7.90 31.09
CA GLY A 620 32.56 8.96 32.06
C GLY A 620 33.72 9.90 31.78
N SER A 621 33.52 10.91 30.92
CA SER A 621 34.19 12.20 31.09
C SER A 621 33.46 13.29 30.34
N GLY A 622 33.17 14.42 31.00
CA GLY A 622 32.58 15.58 30.38
C GLY A 622 33.41 16.07 29.20
N ASP A 623 32.80 16.12 28.03
CA ASP A 623 33.42 16.66 26.83
C ASP A 623 32.77 18.00 26.47
N ALA A 624 33.52 19.07 26.74
CA ALA A 624 33.23 20.38 26.19
C ALA A 624 33.73 20.40 24.74
N ASN A 625 33.01 19.75 23.82
CA ASN A 625 33.13 19.92 22.36
C ASN A 625 32.09 19.14 21.52
N ASP A 626 30.89 18.86 22.03
CA ASP A 626 29.81 18.38 21.16
C ASP A 626 29.28 19.53 20.30
N GLY A 627 29.51 19.43 18.99
CA GLY A 627 29.06 20.41 18.01
C GLY A 627 27.58 20.70 18.17
N VAL A 628 27.21 21.98 18.26
CA VAL A 628 25.82 22.42 18.34
C VAL A 628 25.04 21.80 17.17
N PRO A 629 23.90 21.12 17.42
CA PRO A 629 23.14 20.46 16.36
C PRO A 629 22.78 21.44 15.24
N THR A 630 22.81 20.99 13.98
CA THR A 630 22.58 21.86 12.81
C THR A 630 21.14 22.42 12.73
N PHE A 631 20.21 21.83 13.48
CA PHE A 631 18.83 22.32 13.63
C PHE A 631 18.65 23.28 14.82
N GLN A 632 19.73 23.66 15.52
CA GLN A 632 19.70 24.65 16.59
C GLN A 632 20.24 26.01 16.13
N TYR A 633 19.55 27.09 16.45
CA TYR A 633 19.97 28.46 16.22
C TYR A 633 20.33 29.13 17.55
N THR A 634 21.57 29.62 17.66
CA THR A 634 22.01 30.41 18.80
C THR A 634 21.70 31.88 18.55
N VAL A 635 20.94 32.49 19.46
CA VAL A 635 20.50 33.89 19.36
C VAL A 635 21.11 34.69 20.51
N GLY A 636 22.01 35.62 20.19
CA GLY A 636 22.74 36.43 21.15
C GLY A 636 22.07 37.77 21.46
N ASN A 637 22.05 38.21 22.73
CA ASN A 637 21.69 39.60 23.07
C ASN A 637 22.90 40.34 23.68
N VAL A 638 22.88 41.65 23.54
CA VAL A 638 23.89 42.55 24.08
C VAL A 638 23.30 43.47 25.15
N ARG A 639 24.10 43.79 26.16
CA ARG A 639 23.72 44.78 27.19
C ARG A 639 23.86 46.22 26.72
N ASN A 640 24.75 46.45 25.75
CA ASN A 640 25.02 47.78 25.19
C ASN A 640 25.17 47.69 23.66
N VAL A 641 24.65 48.68 22.94
CA VAL A 641 24.80 48.79 21.47
C VAL A 641 26.25 48.81 21.00
N SER A 642 27.19 49.23 21.86
CA SER A 642 28.63 49.19 21.58
C SER A 642 29.21 47.77 21.50
N ALA A 643 28.51 46.77 22.05
CA ALA A 643 28.91 45.36 22.04
C ALA A 643 28.38 44.59 20.83
N LEU A 644 27.68 45.25 19.91
CA LEU A 644 27.25 44.64 18.67
C LEU A 644 28.46 44.24 17.79
N PRO A 645 28.33 43.16 16.99
CA PRO A 645 29.33 42.80 16.01
C PRO A 645 29.66 43.99 15.10
N LYS A 646 30.96 44.28 14.94
CA LYS A 646 31.45 45.43 14.16
C LYS A 646 31.20 45.31 12.64
N THR A 647 30.52 44.25 12.21
CA THR A 647 30.30 43.86 10.81
C THR A 647 28.84 44.07 10.35
N GLY A 648 27.94 44.58 11.21
CA GLY A 648 26.51 44.81 10.90
C GLY A 648 26.03 46.27 11.03
N ALA A 649 24.72 46.47 11.16
CA ALA A 649 24.07 47.81 11.29
C ALA A 649 24.65 48.68 12.42
N ALA A 650 25.34 48.10 13.40
CA ALA A 650 26.13 48.81 14.40
C ALA A 650 27.16 49.79 13.80
N GLY A 651 27.75 49.47 12.65
CA GLY A 651 28.63 50.39 11.93
C GLY A 651 27.88 51.62 11.42
N VAL A 652 26.64 51.44 10.96
CA VAL A 652 25.77 52.55 10.52
C VAL A 652 25.22 53.32 11.72
N VAL A 653 24.74 52.65 12.78
CA VAL A 653 24.19 53.28 14.00
C VAL A 653 25.25 54.06 14.78
N MET A 654 26.51 53.61 14.82
CA MET A 654 27.61 54.42 15.37
C MET A 654 27.97 55.62 14.49
N LEU A 655 27.70 55.57 13.18
CA LEU A 655 27.94 56.68 12.26
C LEU A 655 26.82 57.74 12.32
N VAL A 656 25.56 57.39 12.62
CA VAL A 656 24.45 58.35 12.70
C VAL A 656 24.71 59.52 13.67
N PRO A 657 25.13 59.31 14.94
CA PRO A 657 25.44 60.42 15.83
C PRO A 657 26.68 61.20 15.40
N ILE A 658 27.65 60.57 14.74
CA ILE A 658 28.85 61.24 14.20
C ILE A 658 28.47 62.13 13.01
N VAL A 659 27.60 61.67 12.11
CA VAL A 659 27.07 62.46 11.00
C VAL A 659 26.18 63.59 11.52
N ALA A 660 25.33 63.35 12.52
CA ALA A 660 24.53 64.39 13.17
C ALA A 660 25.42 65.44 13.88
N LEU A 661 26.50 65.03 14.54
CA LEU A 661 27.51 65.92 15.13
C LEU A 661 28.28 66.71 14.06
N LEU A 662 28.63 66.09 12.93
CA LEU A 662 29.28 66.77 11.81
C LEU A 662 28.36 67.78 11.13
N VAL A 663 27.07 67.46 10.99
CA VAL A 663 26.05 68.40 10.47
C VAL A 663 25.83 69.55 11.45
N ALA A 664 25.76 69.28 12.76
CA ALA A 664 25.67 70.31 13.78
C ALA A 664 26.92 71.21 13.81
N ALA A 665 28.12 70.64 13.69
CA ALA A 665 29.37 71.38 13.60
C ALA A 665 29.47 72.22 12.30
N ALA A 666 28.96 71.72 11.18
CA ALA A 666 28.87 72.46 9.92
C ALA A 666 27.91 73.64 10.00
N ILE A 667 26.76 73.48 10.67
CA ILE A 667 25.79 74.56 10.90
C ILE A 667 26.39 75.63 11.83
N ILE A 668 27.08 75.25 12.89
CA ILE A 668 27.75 76.20 13.81
C ILE A 668 28.87 76.96 13.09
N SER A 669 29.65 76.28 12.23
CA SER A 669 30.72 76.90 11.44
C SER A 669 30.18 77.85 10.37
N TYR A 670 29.07 77.50 9.71
CA TYR A 670 28.38 78.36 8.75
C TYR A 670 27.82 79.64 9.41
N LEU A 671 27.25 79.52 10.61
CA LEU A 671 26.75 80.67 11.37
C LEU A 671 27.89 81.58 11.86
N HIS A 672 29.04 81.03 12.25
CA HIS A 672 30.24 81.82 12.58
C HIS A 672 30.84 82.56 11.37
N GLY A 673 30.90 81.90 10.20
CA GLY A 673 31.38 82.54 8.96
C GLY A 673 30.51 83.73 8.53
N ARG A 674 29.20 83.65 8.75
CA ARG A 674 28.26 84.73 8.42
C ARG A 674 28.32 85.91 9.40
N ALA A 675 28.69 85.67 10.66
CA ALA A 675 28.90 86.72 11.66
C ALA A 675 30.18 87.54 11.37
N LEU A 676 31.23 86.90 10.86
CA LEU A 676 32.48 87.59 10.48
C LEU A 676 32.35 88.44 9.22
N GLN A 677 31.56 88.01 8.22
CA GLN A 677 31.27 88.83 7.03
C GLN A 677 30.41 90.07 7.33
N ARG A 678 29.61 90.05 8.40
CA ARG A 678 28.81 91.22 8.82
C ARG A 678 29.61 92.31 9.53
N ASN A 679 30.75 91.96 10.15
CA ASN A 679 31.61 92.93 10.83
C ASN A 679 32.75 93.47 9.93
N GLY A 680 32.91 92.96 8.70
CA GLY A 680 33.94 93.39 7.76
C GLY A 680 33.52 94.48 6.75
N MET A 681 32.23 94.80 6.63
CA MET A 681 31.73 95.78 5.65
C MET A 681 31.51 97.19 6.24
N HIS A 682 32.47 97.70 7.00
CA HIS A 682 32.46 99.11 7.43
C HIS A 682 33.85 99.78 7.43
N LEU A 683 34.75 99.36 6.54
CA LEU A 683 35.97 100.11 6.25
C LEU A 683 36.29 100.12 4.75
N GLN A 684 36.31 101.34 4.22
CA GLN A 684 36.87 101.83 2.94
C GLN A 684 35.93 101.97 1.72
N GLU A 685 35.68 103.26 1.45
CA GLU A 685 35.31 104.01 0.22
C GLU A 685 34.31 103.43 -0.79
#